data_AF-A0A6G1SIR4-F1
#
_entry.id   AF-A0A6G1SIR4-F1
#
_cell.length_a   1.000
_cell.length_b   1.000
_cell.length_c   1.000
_cell.angle_alpha   90.00
_cell.angle_beta   90.00
_cell.angle_gamma   90.00
#
_symmetry.space_group_name_H-M   'P 1'
#
loop_
_entity.id
_entity.type
_entity.pdbx_description
1 polymer ?
#
loop_
_entity_poly.entity_id
_entity_poly.type
_entity_poly.pdbx_seq_one_letter_code
_entity_poly.pdbx_strand_id
1 'polypeptide(L)'
;MCRLFLVTCACLAILFGGLSLYMMPKLIQQKIEQRMQLKIGTKTFDRFTRVPIPITVKFYLFNITNADQVLAGLERPQFDEVGPFIYKQWRRRDVVDIIDNNRKIVYREYKTFYSSWPSHLANSNDNNNNDHASSWQLEDGTLILNPKAYNVTMINLPLLSVLNQLGQLEEGTLKRSAASRIVARLIQEANERILITRPVNELLFDGYKVGLMDAASDLISNTLGYNFESPLPRNKFGFFHGKNGTWSRKESGEMTIFTGRNESMKDFMLVDNWNGQKQLNVWPKNTEAGNRCNEIRGTDGSQFHPGVTREQTLDIFSPLICSSIFVKYKEDTSVRDIPLLRFTTPPDVFAAPRKSPRNACYCTIAQSTDHHHHQQAAMKSHHRHHRSSSSTSLLHNSNGNISQPGPSSLAVTATKHKARITDSRCYIDGLMDLSLCQKGAPIAASSPHFYNADPMLAMAADMKPQKERHETYLDIEPMTGAVFRAASRAQLNALVEQAALQVVDPQLIGNMTAMVTPLLWIEETAEIDEKSSLEFKGQLLNTVNKARRTFIYAIVIGCILFIGVAIQYWYVTCYKIDTSSKPKKRRDFKNNRRKFGANDDDDDDSVRGGDTATPSGPRAQRRPPGSRRDENLAMAQTKLIGMDSDKPASSSTSGPGAGALVAAAAAMGAADAAVTANQRRRDRRRPHRRADYEDDDEDELSKRGLVENEWAVGGGSADRSTTENSSPVASTSGGDQADSPLPQPPSSDKGDSL
;
A
#
# COMPACT_ATOMS: atom_id res chain seq x y z
N MET A 1 -10.10 52.72 32.17
CA MET A 1 -9.62 52.90 30.78
C MET A 1 -8.29 52.19 30.53
N CYS A 2 -7.12 52.84 30.59
CA CYS A 2 -5.87 52.29 30.03
C CYS A 2 -5.52 50.83 30.41
N ARG A 3 -5.59 50.44 31.71
CA ARG A 3 -5.37 49.05 32.14
C ARG A 3 -6.35 48.05 31.49
N LEU A 4 -7.62 48.43 31.32
CA LEU A 4 -8.64 47.58 30.69
C LEU A 4 -8.34 47.39 29.20
N PHE A 5 -7.92 48.45 28.50
CA PHE A 5 -7.50 48.40 27.10
C PHE A 5 -6.33 47.43 26.91
N LEU A 6 -5.27 47.56 27.73
CA LEU A 6 -4.11 46.67 27.69
C LEU A 6 -4.48 45.19 27.95
N VAL A 7 -5.41 44.92 28.88
CA VAL A 7 -5.92 43.56 29.11
C VAL A 7 -6.70 43.05 27.90
N THR A 8 -7.62 43.83 27.31
CA THR A 8 -8.33 43.41 26.08
C THR A 8 -7.38 43.19 24.91
N CYS A 9 -6.35 44.01 24.77
CA CYS A 9 -5.28 43.86 23.79
C CYS A 9 -4.50 42.55 23.98
N ALA A 10 -4.12 42.21 25.22
CA ALA A 10 -3.45 40.95 25.53
C ALA A 10 -4.34 39.73 25.26
N CYS A 11 -5.62 39.78 25.67
CA CYS A 11 -6.58 38.72 25.38
C CYS A 11 -6.79 38.49 23.87
N LEU A 12 -6.89 39.56 23.07
CA LEU A 12 -6.99 39.46 21.61
C LEU A 12 -5.73 38.89 20.98
N ALA A 13 -4.54 39.27 21.46
CA ALA A 13 -3.28 38.71 20.98
C ALA A 13 -3.15 37.20 21.31
N ILE A 14 -3.59 36.78 22.50
CA ILE A 14 -3.61 35.37 22.92
C ILE A 14 -4.63 34.57 22.09
N LEU A 15 -5.84 35.11 21.87
CA LEU A 15 -6.88 34.48 21.05
C LEU A 15 -6.43 34.33 19.58
N PHE A 16 -5.85 35.38 19.00
CA PHE A 16 -5.30 35.33 17.65
C PHE A 16 -4.12 34.34 17.57
N GLY A 17 -3.20 34.37 18.54
CA GLY A 17 -2.09 33.41 18.65
C GLY A 17 -2.58 31.96 18.67
N GLY A 18 -3.50 31.61 19.57
CA GLY A 18 -4.08 30.28 19.67
C GLY A 18 -4.82 29.84 18.40
N LEU A 19 -5.67 30.71 17.83
CA LEU A 19 -6.37 30.44 16.57
C LEU A 19 -5.39 30.25 15.40
N SER A 20 -4.32 31.04 15.36
CA SER A 20 -3.32 30.98 14.30
C SER A 20 -2.54 29.65 14.34
N LEU A 21 -2.16 29.19 15.53
CA LEU A 21 -1.53 27.88 15.74
C LEU A 21 -2.47 26.72 15.37
N TYR A 22 -3.76 26.83 15.68
CA TYR A 22 -4.77 25.83 15.31
C TYR A 22 -5.04 25.77 13.79
N MET A 23 -5.02 26.91 13.10
CA MET A 23 -5.25 26.99 11.65
C MET A 23 -4.04 26.58 10.80
N MET A 24 -2.82 26.69 11.35
CA MET A 24 -1.58 26.34 10.65
C MET A 24 -1.51 24.92 10.06
N PRO A 25 -1.77 23.83 10.83
CA PRO A 25 -1.75 22.48 10.26
C PRO A 25 -2.75 22.33 9.11
N LYS A 26 -3.94 22.95 9.20
CA LYS A 26 -4.94 22.93 8.12
C LYS A 26 -4.43 23.63 6.86
N LEU A 27 -3.78 24.80 6.99
CA LEU A 27 -3.20 25.54 5.85
C LEU A 27 -1.98 24.84 5.21
N ILE A 28 -1.27 24.00 5.96
CA ILE A 28 -0.22 23.13 5.43
C ILE A 28 -0.85 21.96 4.67
N GLN A 29 -1.82 21.29 5.30
CA GLN A 29 -2.53 20.14 4.75
C GLN A 29 -3.21 20.49 3.41
N GLN A 30 -3.96 21.60 3.33
CA GLN A 30 -4.57 22.09 2.10
C GLN A 30 -3.56 22.34 0.95
N LYS A 31 -2.32 22.73 1.27
CA LYS A 31 -1.25 22.94 0.26
C LYS A 31 -0.58 21.64 -0.18
N ILE A 32 -0.69 20.57 0.60
CA ILE A 32 -0.27 19.22 0.23
C ILE A 32 -1.37 18.59 -0.62
N GLU A 33 -2.61 18.63 -0.16
CA GLU A 33 -3.82 18.21 -0.87
C GLU A 33 -3.88 18.76 -2.31
N GLN A 34 -3.71 20.07 -2.49
CA GLN A 34 -3.66 20.73 -3.82
C GLN A 34 -2.49 20.27 -4.73
N ARG A 35 -1.47 19.60 -4.20
CA ARG A 35 -0.32 19.05 -4.95
C ARG A 35 -0.46 17.55 -5.26
N MET A 36 -1.24 16.84 -4.46
CA MET A 36 -1.46 15.40 -4.62
C MET A 36 -2.51 15.08 -5.69
N GLN A 37 -3.44 16.00 -6.00
CA GLN A 37 -4.48 15.80 -7.02
C GLN A 37 -3.93 15.26 -8.36
N LEU A 38 -4.56 14.21 -8.89
CA LEU A 38 -4.22 13.65 -10.21
C LEU A 38 -4.71 14.57 -11.33
N LYS A 39 -3.87 15.53 -11.70
CA LYS A 39 -4.09 16.46 -12.82
C LYS A 39 -3.12 16.14 -13.96
N ILE A 40 -3.67 15.98 -15.17
CA ILE A 40 -2.91 15.76 -16.41
C ILE A 40 -1.79 16.82 -16.56
N GLY A 41 -0.60 16.40 -16.99
CA GLY A 41 0.56 17.29 -17.16
C GLY A 41 1.19 17.76 -15.85
N THR A 42 0.98 17.03 -14.75
CA THR A 42 1.72 17.23 -13.49
C THR A 42 2.56 16.01 -13.16
N LYS A 43 3.71 16.23 -12.51
CA LYS A 43 4.60 15.14 -12.07
C LYS A 43 3.92 14.07 -11.21
N THR A 44 2.83 14.41 -10.51
CA THR A 44 2.03 13.45 -9.73
C THR A 44 1.26 12.50 -10.64
N PHE A 45 0.66 13.01 -11.73
CA PHE A 45 0.01 12.20 -12.78
C PHE A 45 1.02 11.38 -13.59
N ASP A 46 2.20 11.93 -13.88
CA ASP A 46 3.28 11.20 -14.56
C ASP A 46 3.77 10.01 -13.70
N ARG A 47 3.96 10.22 -12.39
CA ARG A 47 4.32 9.15 -11.43
C ARG A 47 3.18 8.14 -11.18
N PHE A 48 1.92 8.56 -11.35
CA PHE A 48 0.76 7.66 -11.29
C PHE A 48 0.68 6.75 -12.53
N THR A 49 0.94 7.28 -13.72
CA THR A 49 0.89 6.52 -14.99
C THR A 49 2.13 5.64 -15.21
N ARG A 50 3.29 6.05 -14.70
CA ARG A 50 4.55 5.28 -14.73
C ARG A 50 5.23 5.32 -13.37
N VAL A 51 5.22 4.19 -12.66
CA VAL A 51 5.85 4.08 -11.33
C VAL A 51 7.38 4.17 -11.49
N PRO A 52 8.06 5.14 -10.85
CA PRO A 52 9.51 5.34 -11.04
C PRO A 52 10.38 4.50 -10.08
N ILE A 53 9.76 3.79 -9.14
CA ILE A 53 10.42 3.01 -8.08
C ILE A 53 10.58 1.56 -8.57
N PRO A 54 11.77 0.92 -8.43
CA PRO A 54 11.99 -0.46 -8.85
C PRO A 54 11.25 -1.44 -7.93
N ILE A 55 10.12 -1.98 -8.38
CA ILE A 55 9.41 -3.05 -7.69
C ILE A 55 10.16 -4.37 -7.94
N THR A 56 10.42 -5.12 -6.86
CA THR A 56 11.06 -6.44 -6.93
C THR A 56 10.06 -7.50 -6.50
N VAL A 57 9.85 -8.51 -7.35
CA VAL A 57 8.95 -9.64 -7.08
C VAL A 57 9.80 -10.90 -6.94
N LYS A 58 9.64 -11.61 -5.82
CA LYS A 58 10.28 -12.91 -5.58
C LYS A 58 9.22 -13.99 -5.55
N PHE A 59 9.49 -15.11 -6.21
CA PHE A 59 8.69 -16.33 -6.10
C PHE A 59 9.44 -17.38 -5.30
N TYR A 60 8.71 -18.08 -4.45
CA TYR A 60 9.16 -19.22 -3.65
C TYR A 60 8.15 -20.34 -3.86
N LEU A 61 8.56 -21.48 -4.42
CA LEU A 61 7.68 -22.61 -4.70
C LEU A 61 7.89 -23.71 -3.66
N PHE A 62 6.86 -24.50 -3.39
CA PHE A 62 6.95 -25.64 -2.47
C PHE A 62 7.09 -26.95 -3.25
N ASN A 63 8.25 -27.59 -3.10
CA ASN A 63 8.61 -28.84 -3.76
C ASN A 63 8.25 -30.05 -2.90
N ILE A 64 7.48 -30.98 -3.44
CA ILE A 64 7.12 -32.25 -2.78
C ILE A 64 8.30 -33.23 -2.93
N THR A 65 8.92 -33.58 -1.81
CA THR A 65 10.14 -34.42 -1.79
C THR A 65 9.86 -35.92 -1.79
N ASN A 66 8.79 -36.36 -1.11
CA ASN A 66 8.39 -37.76 -0.95
C ASN A 66 7.24 -38.16 -1.89
N ALA A 67 7.36 -37.77 -3.17
CA ALA A 67 6.27 -37.90 -4.15
C ALA A 67 5.75 -39.33 -4.33
N ASP A 68 6.62 -40.34 -4.35
CA ASP A 68 6.21 -41.75 -4.52
C ASP A 68 5.47 -42.28 -3.29
N GLN A 69 5.88 -41.88 -2.08
CA GLN A 69 5.23 -42.23 -0.80
C GLN A 69 3.83 -41.59 -0.70
N VAL A 70 3.67 -40.38 -1.24
CA VAL A 70 2.39 -39.68 -1.36
C VAL A 70 1.49 -40.37 -2.38
N LEU A 71 2.00 -40.74 -3.55
CA LEU A 71 1.23 -41.43 -4.59
C LEU A 71 0.82 -42.86 -4.18
N ALA A 72 1.61 -43.52 -3.31
CA ALA A 72 1.23 -44.78 -2.67
C ALA A 72 0.22 -44.62 -1.51
N GLY A 73 0.04 -43.40 -0.98
CA GLY A 73 -0.80 -43.14 0.19
C GLY A 73 -0.20 -43.60 1.52
N LEU A 74 1.13 -43.75 1.57
CA LEU A 74 1.87 -44.17 2.77
C LEU A 74 2.20 -42.99 3.68
N GLU A 75 2.45 -41.82 3.10
CA GLU A 75 2.84 -40.60 3.81
C GLU A 75 2.04 -39.38 3.34
N ARG A 76 2.09 -38.31 4.13
CA ARG A 76 1.68 -36.97 3.69
C ARG A 76 2.82 -36.29 2.92
N PRO A 77 2.53 -35.36 2.01
CA PRO A 77 3.57 -34.57 1.34
C PRO A 77 4.47 -33.82 2.33
N GLN A 78 5.78 -33.97 2.13
CA GLN A 78 6.83 -33.16 2.75
C GLN A 78 7.24 -32.06 1.76
N PHE A 79 7.47 -30.83 2.25
CA PHE A 79 7.62 -29.65 1.41
C PHE A 79 8.92 -28.89 1.67
N ASP A 80 9.76 -28.76 0.64
CA ASP A 80 10.92 -27.87 0.64
C ASP A 80 10.59 -26.52 -0.03
N GLU A 81 11.04 -25.41 0.57
CA GLU A 81 10.99 -24.07 -0.04
C GLU A 81 12.09 -23.91 -1.09
N VAL A 82 11.71 -23.76 -2.36
CA VAL A 82 12.63 -23.50 -3.47
C VAL A 82 12.48 -22.05 -3.93
N GLY A 83 13.51 -21.23 -3.69
CA GLY A 83 13.53 -19.81 -4.04
C GLY A 83 14.72 -19.06 -3.41
N PRO A 84 14.86 -17.75 -3.66
CA PRO A 84 13.97 -16.90 -4.43
C PRO A 84 14.27 -16.89 -5.94
N PHE A 85 13.22 -16.93 -6.75
CA PHE A 85 13.27 -16.57 -8.17
C PHE A 85 12.92 -15.09 -8.31
N ILE A 86 13.91 -14.23 -8.58
CA ILE A 86 13.78 -12.78 -8.47
C ILE A 86 13.50 -12.13 -9.84
N TYR A 87 12.48 -11.29 -9.89
CA TYR A 87 12.06 -10.51 -11.06
C TYR A 87 11.95 -9.03 -10.71
N LYS A 88 12.26 -8.14 -11.66
CA LYS A 88 11.93 -6.72 -11.58
C LYS A 88 10.60 -6.49 -12.30
N GLN A 89 9.66 -5.84 -11.62
CA GLN A 89 8.34 -5.56 -12.15
C GLN A 89 8.19 -4.06 -12.44
N TRP A 90 7.76 -3.74 -13.67
CA TRP A 90 7.36 -2.39 -14.06
C TRP A 90 5.84 -2.32 -14.16
N ARG A 91 5.25 -1.22 -13.66
CA ARG A 91 3.82 -0.94 -13.77
C ARG A 91 3.58 0.28 -14.67
N ARG A 92 2.75 0.09 -15.70
CA ARG A 92 2.25 1.16 -16.59
C ARG A 92 0.73 1.22 -16.45
N ARG A 93 0.17 2.42 -16.26
CA ARG A 93 -1.28 2.65 -16.24
C ARG A 93 -1.66 3.53 -17.42
N ASP A 94 -2.34 2.94 -18.39
CA ASP A 94 -2.82 3.64 -19.57
C ASP A 94 -4.21 4.21 -19.26
N VAL A 95 -4.36 5.53 -19.36
CA VAL A 95 -5.63 6.22 -19.10
C VAL A 95 -6.51 6.07 -20.34
N VAL A 96 -7.70 5.50 -20.12
CA VAL A 96 -8.73 5.24 -21.14
C VAL A 96 -9.66 6.44 -21.28
N ASP A 97 -10.12 7.00 -20.15
CA ASP A 97 -11.05 8.13 -20.12
C ASP A 97 -10.94 8.91 -18.80
N ILE A 98 -11.45 10.14 -18.77
CA ILE A 98 -11.41 11.07 -17.63
C ILE A 98 -12.81 11.70 -17.44
N ILE A 99 -13.57 11.12 -16.52
CA ILE A 99 -15.02 11.38 -16.36
C ILE A 99 -15.34 12.24 -15.13
N ASP A 100 -16.63 12.58 -14.97
CA ASP A 100 -17.17 13.41 -13.86
C ASP A 100 -16.40 14.75 -13.71
N ASN A 101 -16.31 15.54 -14.78
CA ASN A 101 -15.61 16.83 -14.80
C ASN A 101 -14.17 16.77 -14.26
N ASN A 102 -13.41 15.75 -14.66
CA ASN A 102 -12.05 15.43 -14.20
C ASN A 102 -11.96 15.03 -12.71
N ARG A 103 -13.06 14.57 -12.10
CA ARG A 103 -13.05 13.96 -10.75
C ARG A 103 -12.67 12.49 -10.76
N LYS A 104 -12.69 11.82 -11.91
CA LYS A 104 -12.36 10.40 -12.05
C LYS A 104 -11.43 10.13 -13.24
N ILE A 105 -10.62 9.09 -13.11
CA ILE A 105 -9.78 8.52 -14.17
C ILE A 105 -10.16 7.06 -14.34
N VAL A 106 -10.38 6.64 -15.58
CA VAL A 106 -10.54 5.24 -16.00
C VAL A 106 -9.20 4.78 -16.59
N TYR A 107 -8.64 3.67 -16.12
CA TYR A 107 -7.33 3.19 -16.59
C TYR A 107 -7.20 1.66 -16.65
N ARG A 108 -6.21 1.20 -17.43
CA ARG A 108 -5.79 -0.21 -17.54
C ARG A 108 -4.35 -0.33 -17.02
N GLU A 109 -4.13 -1.22 -16.04
CA GLU A 109 -2.79 -1.48 -15.49
C GLU A 109 -2.13 -2.69 -16.19
N TYR A 110 -0.93 -2.45 -16.70
CA TYR A 110 -0.04 -3.44 -17.31
C TYR A 110 1.14 -3.71 -16.37
N LYS A 111 1.50 -4.98 -16.18
CA LYS A 111 2.62 -5.41 -15.31
C LYS A 111 3.63 -6.21 -16.11
N THR A 112 4.82 -5.66 -16.31
CA THR A 112 5.89 -6.31 -17.08
C THR A 112 6.97 -6.82 -16.13
N PHE A 113 7.29 -8.10 -16.24
CA PHE A 113 8.24 -8.83 -15.40
C PHE A 113 9.49 -9.15 -16.22
N TYR A 114 10.65 -8.74 -15.71
CA TYR A 114 11.97 -9.08 -16.25
C TYR A 114 12.69 -9.93 -15.20
N SER A 115 13.29 -11.06 -15.61
CA SER A 115 14.09 -11.85 -14.66
C SER A 115 15.30 -11.05 -14.20
N SER A 116 15.69 -11.20 -12.95
CA SER A 116 16.96 -10.68 -12.41
C SER A 116 18.11 -11.67 -12.62
N TRP A 117 17.87 -12.81 -13.27
CA TRP A 117 18.93 -13.71 -13.71
C TRP A 117 19.85 -13.00 -14.73
N PRO A 118 21.18 -13.06 -14.59
CA PRO A 118 22.09 -12.32 -15.48
C PRO A 118 21.95 -12.75 -16.94
N SER A 119 21.73 -11.78 -17.85
CA SER A 119 21.51 -12.06 -19.28
C SER A 119 22.71 -12.71 -19.98
N HIS A 120 23.93 -12.44 -19.53
CA HIS A 120 25.13 -13.10 -20.04
C HIS A 120 25.18 -14.60 -19.67
N LEU A 121 24.55 -15.01 -18.57
CA LEU A 121 24.37 -16.42 -18.20
C LEU A 121 23.09 -17.04 -18.80
N ALA A 122 22.21 -16.23 -19.40
CA ALA A 122 20.99 -16.70 -20.05
C ALA A 122 21.22 -17.15 -21.52
N ASN A 123 22.32 -16.68 -22.11
CA ASN A 123 22.71 -16.89 -23.51
C ASN A 123 24.03 -17.67 -23.65
N SER A 124 24.46 -18.38 -22.60
CA SER A 124 25.55 -19.36 -22.74
C SER A 124 25.06 -20.50 -23.65
N ASN A 125 25.74 -20.66 -24.78
CA ASN A 125 25.65 -21.81 -25.67
C ASN A 125 27.00 -22.58 -25.65
N ASP A 126 27.73 -22.49 -24.54
CA ASP A 126 29.10 -22.95 -24.44
C ASP A 126 29.11 -24.45 -24.12
N ASN A 127 29.20 -25.26 -25.18
CA ASN A 127 29.07 -26.73 -25.19
C ASN A 127 30.07 -27.50 -24.27
N ASN A 128 30.83 -26.79 -23.44
CA ASN A 128 31.84 -27.26 -22.50
C ASN A 128 31.25 -27.52 -21.09
N ASN A 129 30.12 -28.23 -20.98
CA ASN A 129 29.52 -28.75 -19.73
C ASN A 129 29.27 -27.75 -18.57
N ASN A 130 29.37 -26.45 -18.79
CA ASN A 130 29.33 -25.42 -17.74
C ASN A 130 28.03 -24.58 -17.71
N ASP A 131 27.03 -24.90 -18.54
CA ASP A 131 25.68 -24.30 -18.53
C ASP A 131 24.86 -24.62 -17.26
N HIS A 132 25.51 -25.09 -16.20
CA HIS A 132 24.94 -25.48 -14.91
C HIS A 132 24.99 -24.38 -13.85
N ALA A 133 25.07 -23.11 -14.26
CA ALA A 133 24.84 -21.96 -13.40
C ALA A 133 23.38 -21.94 -12.89
N SER A 134 23.13 -22.69 -11.81
CA SER A 134 21.84 -22.80 -11.14
C SER A 134 21.54 -21.58 -10.26
N SER A 135 22.57 -20.96 -9.67
CA SER A 135 22.43 -19.81 -8.79
C SER A 135 23.50 -18.75 -9.05
N TRP A 136 23.18 -17.51 -8.71
CA TRP A 136 24.05 -16.35 -8.81
C TRP A 136 23.93 -15.52 -7.53
N GLN A 137 25.04 -15.02 -6.98
CA GLN A 137 25.02 -14.19 -5.78
C GLN A 137 25.28 -12.72 -6.11
N LEU A 138 24.45 -11.82 -5.57
CA LEU A 138 24.67 -10.37 -5.63
C LEU A 138 25.72 -9.92 -4.61
N GLU A 139 26.27 -8.71 -4.82
CA GLU A 139 27.25 -8.07 -3.93
C GLU A 139 26.75 -7.89 -2.47
N ASP A 140 25.42 -7.79 -2.29
CA ASP A 140 24.77 -7.73 -0.97
C ASP A 140 24.58 -9.10 -0.30
N GLY A 141 25.07 -10.17 -0.93
CA GLY A 141 24.94 -11.56 -0.49
C GLY A 141 23.65 -12.26 -0.93
N THR A 142 22.71 -11.57 -1.60
CA THR A 142 21.44 -12.15 -2.04
C THR A 142 21.65 -13.21 -3.13
N LEU A 143 21.16 -14.42 -2.89
CA LEU A 143 21.14 -15.49 -3.87
C LEU A 143 19.95 -15.33 -4.83
N ILE A 144 20.20 -15.41 -6.13
CA ILE A 144 19.22 -15.47 -7.22
C ILE A 144 19.26 -16.88 -7.80
N LEU A 145 18.11 -17.53 -7.92
CA LEU A 145 18.00 -18.84 -8.57
C LEU A 145 17.60 -18.72 -10.05
N ASN A 146 18.18 -19.56 -10.91
CA ASN A 146 17.86 -19.68 -12.32
C ASN A 146 16.55 -20.48 -12.50
N PRO A 147 15.45 -19.87 -12.98
CA PRO A 147 14.15 -20.55 -13.06
C PRO A 147 14.11 -21.69 -14.10
N LYS A 148 15.10 -21.81 -14.99
CA LYS A 148 15.22 -22.95 -15.92
C LYS A 148 15.99 -24.14 -15.33
N ALA A 149 16.82 -23.92 -14.30
CA ALA A 149 17.71 -24.94 -13.75
C ALA A 149 17.08 -25.77 -12.61
N TYR A 150 16.01 -25.26 -11.98
CA TYR A 150 15.30 -25.96 -10.90
C TYR A 150 13.99 -26.55 -11.40
N ASN A 151 13.85 -27.86 -11.23
CA ASN A 151 12.58 -28.57 -11.31
C ASN A 151 11.89 -28.57 -9.94
N VAL A 152 10.58 -28.38 -9.94
CA VAL A 152 9.72 -28.47 -8.74
C VAL A 152 8.62 -29.50 -9.01
N THR A 153 8.45 -30.42 -8.07
CA THR A 153 7.34 -31.39 -8.03
C THR A 153 6.21 -30.80 -7.21
N MET A 154 5.03 -30.60 -7.83
CA MET A 154 3.85 -30.04 -7.17
C MET A 154 2.56 -30.64 -7.73
N ILE A 155 1.41 -30.26 -7.14
CA ILE A 155 0.11 -30.73 -7.62
C ILE A 155 -0.22 -30.16 -9.01
N ASN A 156 -0.72 -31.03 -9.89
CA ASN A 156 -1.29 -30.72 -11.19
C ASN A 156 -2.63 -29.99 -11.03
N LEU A 157 -2.56 -28.68 -10.83
CA LEU A 157 -3.73 -27.86 -10.52
C LEU A 157 -4.82 -27.86 -11.61
N PRO A 158 -4.52 -27.90 -12.93
CA PRO A 158 -5.52 -28.14 -13.97
C PRO A 158 -6.28 -29.46 -13.78
N LEU A 159 -5.57 -30.57 -13.57
CA LEU A 159 -6.20 -31.87 -13.33
C LEU A 159 -7.03 -31.87 -12.04
N LEU A 160 -6.48 -31.34 -10.94
CA LEU A 160 -7.21 -31.22 -9.67
C LEU A 160 -8.48 -30.36 -9.83
N SER A 161 -8.46 -29.34 -10.68
CA SER A 161 -9.64 -28.50 -10.95
C SER A 161 -10.78 -29.29 -11.60
N VAL A 162 -10.46 -30.16 -12.56
CA VAL A 162 -11.44 -31.07 -13.19
C VAL A 162 -11.96 -32.09 -12.19
N LEU A 163 -11.07 -32.74 -11.43
CA LEU A 163 -11.43 -33.72 -10.39
C LEU A 163 -12.31 -33.09 -9.29
N ASN A 164 -12.03 -31.86 -8.88
CA ASN A 164 -12.81 -31.11 -7.89
C ASN A 164 -14.23 -30.80 -8.40
N GLN A 165 -14.37 -30.32 -9.64
CA GLN A 165 -15.69 -30.06 -10.23
C GLN A 165 -16.52 -31.35 -10.37
N LEU A 166 -15.90 -32.48 -10.69
CA LEU A 166 -16.58 -33.78 -10.69
C LEU A 166 -16.90 -34.30 -9.28
N GLY A 167 -16.05 -34.01 -8.29
CA GLY A 167 -16.25 -34.39 -6.88
C GLY A 167 -17.45 -33.69 -6.24
N GLN A 168 -17.79 -32.50 -6.73
CA GLN A 168 -18.97 -31.72 -6.34
C GLN A 168 -20.29 -32.22 -6.97
N LEU A 169 -20.24 -33.12 -7.95
CA LEU A 169 -21.45 -33.77 -8.49
C LEU A 169 -21.99 -34.79 -7.47
N GLU A 170 -23.31 -34.89 -7.37
CA GLU A 170 -23.98 -35.83 -6.44
C GLU A 170 -23.56 -37.30 -6.69
N GLU A 171 -23.26 -38.00 -5.60
CA GLU A 171 -22.78 -39.39 -5.61
C GLU A 171 -23.84 -40.36 -6.13
N GLY A 172 -23.40 -41.45 -6.77
CA GLY A 172 -24.29 -42.44 -7.39
C GLY A 172 -25.03 -41.96 -8.66
N THR A 173 -24.98 -40.67 -9.02
CA THR A 173 -25.67 -40.17 -10.21
C THR A 173 -25.03 -40.68 -11.52
N LEU A 174 -25.88 -40.97 -12.51
CA LEU A 174 -25.43 -41.37 -13.85
C LEU A 174 -24.47 -40.32 -14.44
N LYS A 175 -24.76 -39.02 -14.25
CA LYS A 175 -23.91 -37.89 -14.68
C LYS A 175 -22.48 -38.00 -14.13
N ARG A 176 -22.31 -38.15 -12.81
CA ARG A 176 -20.98 -38.31 -12.19
C ARG A 176 -20.28 -39.57 -12.71
N SER A 177 -20.99 -40.69 -12.83
CA SER A 177 -20.39 -41.95 -13.33
C SER A 177 -19.94 -41.89 -14.79
N ALA A 178 -20.68 -41.19 -15.66
CA ALA A 178 -20.34 -41.04 -17.07
C ALA A 178 -19.17 -40.06 -17.26
N ALA A 179 -19.20 -38.91 -16.57
CA ALA A 179 -18.13 -37.92 -16.62
C ALA A 179 -16.81 -38.45 -16.01
N SER A 180 -16.87 -39.20 -14.91
CA SER A 180 -15.72 -39.93 -14.34
C SER A 180 -15.07 -40.87 -15.37
N ARG A 181 -15.86 -41.68 -16.08
CA ARG A 181 -15.35 -42.59 -17.12
C ARG A 181 -14.72 -41.86 -18.31
N ILE A 182 -15.25 -40.70 -18.70
CA ILE A 182 -14.68 -39.87 -19.77
C ILE A 182 -13.35 -39.29 -19.32
N VAL A 183 -13.31 -38.65 -18.14
CA VAL A 183 -12.08 -38.04 -17.60
C VAL A 183 -11.01 -39.10 -17.29
N ALA A 184 -11.38 -40.30 -16.84
CA ALA A 184 -10.43 -41.41 -16.68
C ALA A 184 -9.74 -41.82 -18.00
N ARG A 185 -10.47 -41.84 -19.13
CA ARG A 185 -9.86 -42.07 -20.46
C ARG A 185 -8.93 -40.93 -20.85
N LEU A 186 -9.38 -39.69 -20.72
CA LEU A 186 -8.57 -38.52 -21.05
C LEU A 186 -7.27 -38.44 -20.24
N ILE A 187 -7.29 -38.83 -18.97
CA ILE A 187 -6.09 -38.94 -18.12
C ILE A 187 -5.15 -40.05 -18.62
N GLN A 188 -5.67 -41.20 -19.04
CA GLN A 188 -4.88 -42.30 -19.61
C GLN A 188 -4.26 -41.92 -20.97
N GLU A 189 -5.05 -41.34 -21.87
CA GLU A 189 -4.64 -40.90 -23.21
C GLU A 189 -3.59 -39.78 -23.14
N ALA A 190 -3.71 -38.85 -22.19
CA ALA A 190 -2.75 -37.78 -21.96
C ALA A 190 -1.57 -38.15 -21.03
N ASN A 191 -1.58 -39.34 -20.40
CA ASN A 191 -0.63 -39.76 -19.35
C ASN A 191 -0.48 -38.72 -18.21
N GLU A 192 -1.61 -38.14 -17.80
CA GLU A 192 -1.67 -37.08 -16.76
C GLU A 192 -1.60 -37.69 -15.35
N ARG A 193 -0.99 -36.95 -14.41
CA ARG A 193 -0.76 -37.41 -13.01
C ARG A 193 -1.13 -36.32 -12.02
N ILE A 194 -1.54 -36.67 -10.79
CA ILE A 194 -1.92 -35.67 -9.77
C ILE A 194 -0.72 -34.85 -9.27
N LEU A 195 0.49 -35.43 -9.31
CA LEU A 195 1.75 -34.72 -9.10
C LEU A 195 2.49 -34.59 -10.44
N ILE A 196 3.05 -33.41 -10.69
CA ILE A 196 3.85 -33.09 -11.87
C ILE A 196 5.17 -32.45 -11.45
N THR A 197 6.25 -32.83 -12.14
CA THR A 197 7.58 -32.22 -11.99
C THR A 197 7.84 -31.35 -13.21
N ARG A 198 8.09 -30.05 -13.00
CA ARG A 198 8.27 -29.06 -14.07
C ARG A 198 9.34 -28.02 -13.70
N PRO A 199 10.05 -27.44 -14.67
CA PRO A 199 10.99 -26.37 -14.39
C PRO A 199 10.22 -25.08 -14.00
N VAL A 200 10.80 -24.28 -13.11
CA VAL A 200 10.11 -23.14 -12.50
C VAL A 200 9.67 -22.07 -13.53
N ASN A 201 10.39 -21.90 -14.63
CA ASN A 201 9.98 -21.01 -15.72
C ASN A 201 8.66 -21.46 -16.38
N GLU A 202 8.43 -22.77 -16.57
CA GLU A 202 7.16 -23.30 -17.08
C GLU A 202 6.03 -23.11 -16.06
N LEU A 203 6.29 -23.37 -14.78
CA LEU A 203 5.31 -23.22 -13.71
C LEU A 203 4.87 -21.76 -13.52
N LEU A 204 5.78 -20.80 -13.67
CA LEU A 204 5.49 -19.38 -13.51
C LEU A 204 4.98 -18.72 -14.80
N PHE A 205 5.80 -18.60 -15.85
CA PHE A 205 5.55 -17.66 -16.96
C PHE A 205 5.46 -18.31 -18.35
N ASP A 206 6.26 -19.33 -18.66
CA ASP A 206 6.33 -19.92 -20.01
C ASP A 206 5.19 -20.92 -20.27
N GLY A 207 4.59 -21.45 -19.20
CA GLY A 207 3.45 -22.36 -19.18
C GLY A 207 3.78 -23.78 -19.65
N TYR A 208 3.52 -24.81 -18.85
CA TYR A 208 3.57 -26.18 -19.37
C TYR A 208 2.28 -26.51 -20.13
N LYS A 209 2.37 -27.37 -21.15
CA LYS A 209 1.22 -27.85 -21.91
C LYS A 209 0.43 -28.88 -21.08
N VAL A 210 -0.89 -28.73 -21.01
CA VAL A 210 -1.81 -29.59 -20.25
C VAL A 210 -2.47 -30.58 -21.22
N GLY A 211 -1.92 -31.79 -21.31
CA GLY A 211 -2.34 -32.81 -22.28
C GLY A 211 -3.81 -33.22 -22.13
N LEU A 212 -4.36 -33.11 -20.91
CA LEU A 212 -5.79 -33.32 -20.66
C LEU A 212 -6.69 -32.41 -21.52
N MET A 213 -6.26 -31.20 -21.84
CA MET A 213 -7.03 -30.23 -22.62
C MET A 213 -6.97 -30.52 -24.12
N ASP A 214 -5.83 -31.02 -24.61
CA ASP A 214 -5.69 -31.46 -26.00
C ASP A 214 -6.50 -32.73 -26.23
N ALA A 215 -6.37 -33.74 -25.36
CA ALA A 215 -7.17 -34.96 -25.44
C ALA A 215 -8.68 -34.66 -25.33
N ALA A 216 -9.09 -33.72 -24.48
CA ALA A 216 -10.49 -33.27 -24.41
C ALA A 216 -10.93 -32.61 -25.73
N SER A 217 -10.08 -31.79 -26.34
CA SER A 217 -10.35 -31.15 -27.63
C SER A 217 -10.47 -32.16 -28.76
N ASP A 218 -9.55 -33.12 -28.84
CA ASP A 218 -9.57 -34.19 -29.83
C ASP A 218 -10.80 -35.08 -29.65
N LEU A 219 -11.14 -35.46 -28.41
CA LEU A 219 -12.32 -36.28 -28.13
C LEU A 219 -13.62 -35.54 -28.53
N ILE A 220 -13.78 -34.27 -28.16
CA ILE A 220 -15.00 -33.50 -28.45
C ILE A 220 -15.12 -33.21 -29.95
N SER A 221 -14.02 -32.83 -30.61
CA SER A 221 -14.00 -32.56 -32.05
C SER A 221 -14.33 -33.80 -32.86
N ASN A 222 -13.66 -34.93 -32.58
CA ASN A 222 -13.85 -36.18 -33.33
C ASN A 222 -15.16 -36.91 -33.00
N THR A 223 -15.73 -36.74 -31.80
CA THR A 223 -16.97 -37.43 -31.38
C THR A 223 -18.24 -36.63 -31.65
N LEU A 224 -18.18 -35.30 -31.52
CA LEU A 224 -19.36 -34.43 -31.53
C LEU A 224 -19.33 -33.36 -32.64
N GLY A 225 -18.20 -33.17 -33.33
CA GLY A 225 -18.08 -32.16 -34.40
C GLY A 225 -18.07 -30.71 -33.91
N TYR A 226 -17.86 -30.48 -32.61
CA TYR A 226 -17.76 -29.14 -32.00
C TYR A 226 -16.31 -28.81 -31.64
N ASN A 227 -15.91 -27.57 -31.86
CA ASN A 227 -14.63 -27.05 -31.37
C ASN A 227 -14.72 -26.83 -29.85
N PHE A 228 -13.85 -27.49 -29.07
CA PHE A 228 -13.74 -27.24 -27.63
C PHE A 228 -12.77 -26.07 -27.36
N GLU A 229 -13.28 -24.91 -26.95
CA GLU A 229 -12.42 -23.83 -26.47
C GLU A 229 -11.93 -24.15 -25.05
N SER A 230 -10.63 -24.35 -24.89
CA SER A 230 -10.03 -24.60 -23.58
C SER A 230 -10.10 -23.37 -22.67
N PRO A 231 -10.43 -23.52 -21.38
CA PRO A 231 -10.35 -22.42 -20.40
C PRO A 231 -8.91 -21.95 -20.13
N LEU A 232 -7.90 -22.65 -20.65
CA LEU A 232 -6.48 -22.32 -20.54
C LEU A 232 -5.94 -21.72 -21.86
N PRO A 233 -5.25 -20.56 -21.81
CA PRO A 233 -4.75 -19.92 -23.02
C PRO A 233 -3.72 -20.81 -23.74
N ARG A 234 -4.04 -21.24 -24.97
CA ARG A 234 -3.22 -22.14 -25.80
C ARG A 234 -2.91 -23.50 -25.14
N ASN A 235 -3.86 -24.06 -24.40
CA ASN A 235 -3.73 -25.31 -23.64
C ASN A 235 -2.53 -25.33 -22.65
N LYS A 236 -2.05 -24.16 -22.22
CA LYS A 236 -0.92 -24.02 -21.28
C LYS A 236 -1.38 -23.55 -19.91
N PHE A 237 -0.83 -24.15 -18.85
CA PHE A 237 -0.96 -23.66 -17.48
C PHE A 237 0.39 -23.14 -16.94
N GLY A 238 0.32 -22.00 -16.27
CA GLY A 238 1.36 -21.45 -15.40
C GLY A 238 0.76 -20.28 -14.63
N PHE A 239 1.16 -20.06 -13.38
CA PHE A 239 0.48 -19.11 -12.47
C PHE A 239 0.42 -17.67 -13.02
N PHE A 240 1.40 -17.30 -13.83
CA PHE A 240 1.53 -16.01 -14.53
C PHE A 240 1.65 -16.18 -16.06
N HIS A 241 1.25 -17.33 -16.61
CA HIS A 241 1.30 -17.56 -18.05
C HIS A 241 0.39 -16.57 -18.80
N GLY A 242 0.94 -15.92 -19.83
CA GLY A 242 0.23 -14.91 -20.61
C GLY A 242 0.01 -13.56 -19.90
N LYS A 243 0.48 -13.38 -18.65
CA LYS A 243 0.26 -12.17 -17.84
C LYS A 243 1.41 -11.14 -17.90
N ASN A 244 2.51 -11.45 -18.58
CA ASN A 244 3.68 -10.58 -18.65
C ASN A 244 3.50 -9.48 -19.70
N GLY A 245 3.39 -8.22 -19.25
CA GLY A 245 3.26 -7.04 -20.12
C GLY A 245 1.89 -6.91 -20.80
N THR A 246 0.94 -7.79 -20.47
CA THR A 246 -0.41 -7.82 -21.04
C THR A 246 -1.42 -7.15 -20.11
N TRP A 247 -2.64 -6.97 -20.64
CA TRP A 247 -3.83 -6.62 -19.86
C TRP A 247 -4.98 -7.49 -20.35
N SER A 248 -5.83 -7.97 -19.44
CA SER A 248 -7.07 -8.64 -19.77
C SER A 248 -8.22 -8.10 -18.93
N ARG A 249 -9.41 -7.97 -19.54
CA ARG A 249 -10.63 -7.54 -18.82
C ARG A 249 -11.03 -8.55 -17.73
N LYS A 250 -10.72 -9.83 -17.95
CA LYS A 250 -11.09 -10.95 -17.06
C LYS A 250 -10.21 -11.05 -15.81
N GLU A 251 -8.95 -10.57 -15.82
CA GLU A 251 -8.02 -10.68 -14.68
C GLU A 251 -7.61 -9.32 -14.08
N SER A 252 -6.96 -8.45 -14.87
CA SER A 252 -6.58 -7.11 -14.41
C SER A 252 -7.80 -6.21 -14.30
N GLY A 253 -8.68 -6.28 -15.30
CA GLY A 253 -9.85 -5.43 -15.46
C GLY A 253 -9.52 -3.95 -15.67
N GLU A 254 -10.56 -3.18 -15.98
CA GLU A 254 -10.48 -1.72 -16.11
C GLU A 254 -10.86 -1.06 -14.79
N MET A 255 -10.08 -0.09 -14.32
CA MET A 255 -10.23 0.50 -12.99
C MET A 255 -10.66 1.97 -13.08
N THR A 256 -11.74 2.34 -12.40
CA THR A 256 -12.12 3.76 -12.22
C THR A 256 -11.74 4.23 -10.81
N ILE A 257 -10.90 5.25 -10.71
CA ILE A 257 -10.53 5.89 -9.44
C ILE A 257 -10.91 7.37 -9.39
N PHE A 258 -11.01 7.94 -8.19
CA PHE A 258 -11.18 9.38 -7.99
C PHE A 258 -9.82 10.13 -7.98
N THR A 259 -9.79 11.31 -8.60
CA THR A 259 -8.58 12.14 -8.78
C THR A 259 -8.21 13.01 -7.58
N GLY A 260 -9.05 13.06 -6.55
CA GLY A 260 -8.93 14.02 -5.44
C GLY A 260 -9.35 15.46 -5.78
N ARG A 261 -9.98 15.70 -6.95
CA ARG A 261 -10.47 17.04 -7.34
C ARG A 261 -11.53 17.64 -6.38
N ASN A 262 -12.04 16.84 -5.45
CA ASN A 262 -12.95 17.22 -4.36
C ASN A 262 -12.23 18.01 -3.25
N GLU A 263 -12.88 19.00 -2.65
CA GLU A 263 -12.29 19.86 -1.60
C GLU A 263 -11.76 19.09 -0.38
N SER A 264 -12.30 17.90 -0.10
CA SER A 264 -11.91 17.11 1.07
C SER A 264 -10.72 16.18 0.86
N MET A 265 -10.29 15.92 -0.39
CA MET A 265 -9.30 14.90 -0.78
C MET A 265 -9.51 13.46 -0.26
N LYS A 266 -10.54 13.18 0.56
CA LYS A 266 -10.78 11.85 1.15
C LYS A 266 -11.19 10.78 0.14
N ASP A 267 -11.62 11.20 -1.05
CA ASP A 267 -11.87 10.30 -2.17
C ASP A 267 -10.62 9.97 -2.99
N PHE A 268 -9.49 10.67 -2.80
CA PHE A 268 -8.25 10.48 -3.56
C PHE A 268 -7.78 9.01 -3.62
N MET A 269 -7.51 8.53 -4.83
CA MET A 269 -7.11 7.14 -5.14
C MET A 269 -8.12 6.05 -4.78
N LEU A 270 -9.29 6.36 -4.20
CA LEU A 270 -10.34 5.36 -3.97
C LEU A 270 -10.88 4.83 -5.31
N VAL A 271 -11.18 3.53 -5.34
CA VAL A 271 -11.83 2.87 -6.47
C VAL A 271 -13.34 3.12 -6.43
N ASP A 272 -13.92 3.61 -7.53
CA ASP A 272 -15.37 3.80 -7.70
C ASP A 272 -16.06 2.59 -8.36
N ASN A 273 -15.34 1.90 -9.26
CA ASN A 273 -15.79 0.69 -9.93
C ASN A 273 -14.61 -0.07 -10.57
N TRP A 274 -14.81 -1.36 -10.80
CA TRP A 274 -13.93 -2.25 -11.56
C TRP A 274 -14.73 -2.90 -12.69
N ASN A 275 -14.20 -2.89 -13.91
CA ASN A 275 -14.89 -3.34 -15.14
C ASN A 275 -16.26 -2.65 -15.39
N GLY A 276 -16.47 -1.46 -14.83
CA GLY A 276 -17.74 -0.73 -14.84
C GLY A 276 -18.69 -1.07 -13.69
N GLN A 277 -18.39 -2.10 -12.88
CA GLN A 277 -19.23 -2.56 -11.77
C GLN A 277 -18.76 -1.97 -10.43
N LYS A 278 -19.67 -1.37 -9.67
CA LYS A 278 -19.39 -0.77 -8.33
C LYS A 278 -19.27 -1.80 -7.20
N GLN A 279 -19.72 -3.02 -7.47
CA GLN A 279 -19.64 -4.17 -6.59
C GLN A 279 -19.27 -5.37 -7.44
N LEU A 280 -18.60 -6.34 -6.83
CA LEU A 280 -18.31 -7.62 -7.44
C LEU A 280 -19.60 -8.47 -7.58
N ASN A 281 -19.51 -9.49 -8.41
CA ASN A 281 -20.54 -10.52 -8.54
C ASN A 281 -19.91 -11.92 -8.37
N VAL A 282 -19.04 -12.05 -7.36
CA VAL A 282 -18.24 -13.26 -7.10
C VAL A 282 -18.74 -13.99 -5.84
N TRP A 283 -19.13 -13.25 -4.80
CA TRP A 283 -19.41 -13.83 -3.49
C TRP A 283 -20.91 -14.00 -3.23
N PRO A 284 -21.35 -15.05 -2.51
CA PRO A 284 -22.77 -15.29 -2.24
C PRO A 284 -23.49 -14.14 -1.52
N LYS A 285 -24.48 -13.55 -2.19
CA LYS A 285 -25.34 -12.46 -1.65
C LYS A 285 -26.44 -12.95 -0.69
N ASN A 286 -26.47 -14.26 -0.41
CA ASN A 286 -27.52 -14.96 0.36
C ASN A 286 -27.28 -14.97 1.88
N THR A 287 -26.23 -14.31 2.37
CA THR A 287 -25.96 -14.10 3.80
C THR A 287 -26.20 -12.64 4.18
N GLU A 288 -26.43 -12.35 5.45
CA GLU A 288 -26.58 -10.96 5.95
C GLU A 288 -25.31 -10.12 5.71
N ALA A 289 -24.14 -10.76 5.66
CA ALA A 289 -22.88 -10.15 5.24
C ALA A 289 -22.68 -10.10 3.70
N GLY A 290 -23.52 -10.79 2.91
CA GLY A 290 -23.30 -11.13 1.49
C GLY A 290 -23.01 -9.95 0.55
N ASN A 291 -23.62 -8.80 0.83
CA ASN A 291 -23.34 -7.57 0.08
C ASN A 291 -21.92 -7.05 0.34
N ARG A 292 -21.43 -7.17 1.58
CA ARG A 292 -20.14 -6.62 2.03
C ARG A 292 -18.93 -7.29 1.37
N CYS A 293 -18.94 -8.61 1.19
CA CYS A 293 -17.84 -9.29 0.48
C CYS A 293 -17.72 -8.87 -0.98
N ASN A 294 -18.80 -8.37 -1.58
CA ASN A 294 -18.81 -7.81 -2.93
C ASN A 294 -18.54 -6.30 -2.96
N GLU A 295 -18.38 -5.61 -1.84
CA GLU A 295 -18.05 -4.17 -1.82
C GLU A 295 -16.60 -3.94 -2.28
N ILE A 296 -16.44 -3.16 -3.35
CA ILE A 296 -15.16 -2.59 -3.75
C ILE A 296 -14.87 -1.40 -2.82
N ARG A 297 -13.78 -1.47 -2.05
CA ARG A 297 -13.47 -0.50 -0.98
C ARG A 297 -11.98 -0.18 -0.97
N GLY A 298 -11.65 1.08 -0.67
CA GLY A 298 -10.27 1.54 -0.54
C GLY A 298 -9.60 1.90 -1.87
N THR A 299 -8.27 1.89 -1.87
CA THR A 299 -7.43 2.16 -3.05
C THR A 299 -6.86 0.84 -3.61
N ASP A 300 -5.97 0.91 -4.60
CA ASP A 300 -5.19 -0.26 -5.07
C ASP A 300 -3.97 -0.58 -4.17
N GLY A 301 -3.84 0.11 -3.03
CA GLY A 301 -2.74 -0.05 -2.08
C GLY A 301 -1.43 0.64 -2.48
N SER A 302 -1.34 1.25 -3.68
CA SER A 302 -0.13 1.98 -4.10
C SER A 302 -0.01 3.37 -3.47
N GLN A 303 -1.14 3.98 -3.11
CA GLN A 303 -1.24 5.28 -2.46
C GLN A 303 -2.59 5.43 -1.75
N PHE A 304 -2.66 6.28 -0.74
CA PHE A 304 -3.85 6.59 0.05
C PHE A 304 -4.12 8.10 0.08
N HIS A 305 -5.27 8.50 0.64
CA HIS A 305 -5.63 9.90 0.87
C HIS A 305 -4.61 10.64 1.77
N PRO A 306 -4.39 11.95 1.56
CA PRO A 306 -3.60 12.79 2.47
C PRO A 306 -4.19 12.84 3.89
N GLY A 307 -3.34 12.92 4.92
CA GLY A 307 -3.78 13.02 6.31
C GLY A 307 -4.15 11.68 6.95
N VAL A 308 -3.35 10.64 6.69
CA VAL A 308 -3.50 9.32 7.32
C VAL A 308 -3.20 9.40 8.81
N THR A 309 -4.02 8.77 9.65
CA THR A 309 -3.86 8.75 11.10
C THR A 309 -3.85 7.32 11.66
N ARG A 310 -3.38 7.14 12.90
CA ARG A 310 -3.13 5.82 13.52
C ARG A 310 -4.43 5.06 13.85
N GLU A 311 -5.54 5.76 13.93
CA GLU A 311 -6.87 5.23 14.27
C GLU A 311 -7.62 4.73 13.02
N GLN A 312 -7.11 5.03 11.82
CA GLN A 312 -7.73 4.63 10.57
C GLN A 312 -7.47 3.15 10.27
N THR A 313 -8.48 2.49 9.72
CA THR A 313 -8.32 1.22 8.99
C THR A 313 -8.34 1.56 7.51
N LEU A 314 -7.29 1.18 6.77
CA LEU A 314 -7.16 1.48 5.35
C LEU A 314 -7.58 0.24 4.55
N ASP A 315 -8.66 0.36 3.78
CA ASP A 315 -9.08 -0.68 2.84
C ASP A 315 -8.19 -0.68 1.58
N ILE A 316 -8.02 -1.87 0.98
CA ILE A 316 -7.30 -2.10 -0.27
C ILE A 316 -8.09 -3.08 -1.13
N PHE A 317 -8.47 -2.69 -2.34
CA PHE A 317 -9.09 -3.57 -3.32
C PHE A 317 -8.02 -4.30 -4.14
N SER A 318 -8.12 -5.64 -4.23
CA SER A 318 -7.21 -6.49 -4.99
C SER A 318 -7.99 -7.41 -5.94
N PRO A 319 -7.92 -7.15 -7.27
CA PRO A 319 -8.51 -8.04 -8.28
C PRO A 319 -8.00 -9.49 -8.21
N LEU A 320 -6.73 -9.69 -7.83
CA LEU A 320 -6.07 -11.00 -7.78
C LEU A 320 -6.77 -12.01 -6.83
N ILE A 321 -7.39 -11.50 -5.77
CA ILE A 321 -8.14 -12.29 -4.78
C ILE A 321 -9.64 -11.94 -4.78
N CYS A 322 -10.10 -11.23 -5.82
CA CYS A 322 -11.47 -10.73 -5.99
C CYS A 322 -12.07 -10.11 -4.71
N SER A 323 -11.32 -9.27 -3.99
CA SER A 323 -11.76 -8.82 -2.66
C SER A 323 -11.15 -7.49 -2.18
N SER A 324 -11.81 -6.86 -1.22
CA SER A 324 -11.37 -5.64 -0.53
C SER A 324 -10.89 -5.97 0.89
N ILE A 325 -9.58 -6.19 1.03
CA ILE A 325 -8.90 -6.42 2.31
C ILE A 325 -8.64 -5.09 3.04
N PHE A 326 -8.00 -5.13 4.21
CA PHE A 326 -7.66 -3.93 4.97
C PHE A 326 -6.39 -4.10 5.80
N VAL A 327 -5.74 -2.98 6.11
CA VAL A 327 -4.58 -2.89 7.00
C VAL A 327 -4.87 -1.95 8.18
N LYS A 328 -4.25 -2.22 9.32
CA LYS A 328 -4.34 -1.41 10.56
C LYS A 328 -2.95 -0.91 10.94
N TYR A 329 -2.88 0.28 11.54
CA TYR A 329 -1.65 0.81 12.12
C TYR A 329 -1.08 -0.15 13.17
N LYS A 330 0.26 -0.18 13.27
CA LYS A 330 1.02 -1.03 14.19
C LYS A 330 2.07 -0.25 14.98
N GLU A 331 2.93 0.48 14.28
CA GLU A 331 4.10 1.15 14.87
C GLU A 331 4.54 2.37 14.04
N ASP A 332 5.20 3.33 14.67
CA ASP A 332 5.91 4.40 13.95
C ASP A 332 7.26 3.86 13.45
N THR A 333 7.65 4.24 12.24
CA THR A 333 8.92 3.80 11.63
C THR A 333 9.53 4.92 10.79
N SER A 334 10.70 4.69 10.18
CA SER A 334 11.32 5.64 9.27
C SER A 334 12.07 4.96 8.13
N VAL A 335 12.23 5.72 7.03
CA VAL A 335 13.10 5.40 5.89
C VAL A 335 13.80 6.70 5.50
N ARG A 336 15.14 6.72 5.49
CA ARG A 336 16.01 7.88 5.17
C ARG A 336 15.59 9.20 5.85
N ASP A 337 15.39 9.12 7.17
CA ASP A 337 14.87 10.16 8.08
C ASP A 337 13.58 10.85 7.60
N ILE A 338 12.70 10.09 6.94
CA ILE A 338 11.30 10.46 6.74
C ILE A 338 10.47 9.64 7.74
N PRO A 339 9.67 10.26 8.62
CA PRO A 339 8.82 9.56 9.56
C PRO A 339 7.60 8.97 8.84
N LEU A 340 7.29 7.70 9.15
CA LEU A 340 6.26 6.92 8.49
C LEU A 340 5.40 6.19 9.54
N LEU A 341 4.16 5.92 9.20
CA LEU A 341 3.27 5.04 9.94
C LEU A 341 3.30 3.64 9.31
N ARG A 342 3.68 2.60 10.06
CA ARG A 342 3.57 1.22 9.59
C ARG A 342 2.16 0.70 9.79
N PHE A 343 1.57 0.24 8.69
CA PHE A 343 0.32 -0.50 8.64
C PHE A 343 0.60 -1.96 8.28
N THR A 344 -0.15 -2.89 8.88
CA THR A 344 -0.01 -4.35 8.63
C THR A 344 -1.36 -5.01 8.43
N THR A 345 -1.39 -6.12 7.70
CA THR A 345 -2.57 -6.98 7.55
C THR A 345 -2.87 -7.73 8.85
N PRO A 346 -3.98 -7.43 9.56
CA PRO A 346 -4.33 -8.13 10.79
C PRO A 346 -4.91 -9.54 10.52
N PRO A 347 -4.83 -10.49 11.48
CA PRO A 347 -5.39 -11.84 11.32
C PRO A 347 -6.86 -11.85 10.88
N ASP A 348 -7.65 -10.87 11.36
CA ASP A 348 -9.03 -10.58 10.97
C ASP A 348 -9.36 -10.74 9.47
N VAL A 349 -8.41 -10.47 8.57
CA VAL A 349 -8.60 -10.44 7.11
C VAL A 349 -8.85 -11.84 6.56
N PHE A 350 -8.09 -12.83 7.02
CA PHE A 350 -8.24 -14.24 6.62
C PHE A 350 -8.84 -15.11 7.73
N ALA A 351 -9.27 -14.50 8.85
CA ALA A 351 -9.90 -15.21 9.96
C ALA A 351 -11.24 -15.83 9.57
N ALA A 352 -11.49 -17.05 10.05
CA ALA A 352 -12.73 -17.78 9.83
C ALA A 352 -13.94 -17.03 10.44
N PRO A 353 -15.18 -17.26 9.96
CA PRO A 353 -16.37 -16.55 10.46
C PRO A 353 -16.61 -16.72 11.96
N ARG A 354 -16.12 -17.83 12.56
CA ARG A 354 -16.10 -18.06 14.02
C ARG A 354 -15.33 -16.99 14.82
N LYS A 355 -14.34 -16.33 14.21
CA LYS A 355 -13.57 -15.21 14.79
C LYS A 355 -13.94 -13.85 14.17
N SER A 356 -14.27 -13.83 12.88
CA SER A 356 -14.58 -12.61 12.11
C SER A 356 -15.90 -12.78 11.35
N PRO A 357 -17.07 -12.60 11.98
CA PRO A 357 -18.38 -12.92 11.37
C PRO A 357 -18.67 -12.21 10.03
N ARG A 358 -18.08 -11.02 9.82
CA ARG A 358 -18.07 -10.29 8.54
C ARG A 358 -17.50 -11.08 7.36
N ASN A 359 -16.70 -12.11 7.60
CA ASN A 359 -16.08 -12.95 6.57
C ASN A 359 -17.00 -14.12 6.15
N ALA A 360 -18.18 -14.30 6.78
CA ALA A 360 -19.13 -15.37 6.46
C ALA A 360 -19.59 -15.36 4.98
N CYS A 361 -19.54 -14.21 4.31
CA CYS A 361 -19.88 -14.08 2.90
C CYS A 361 -18.78 -14.52 1.92
N TYR A 362 -17.55 -14.77 2.38
CA TYR A 362 -16.52 -15.42 1.55
C TYR A 362 -16.68 -16.94 1.53
N CYS A 363 -17.57 -17.50 2.37
CA CYS A 363 -17.80 -18.94 2.43
C CYS A 363 -18.72 -19.44 1.33
N THR A 364 -18.22 -20.39 0.56
CA THR A 364 -18.83 -20.97 -0.63
C THR A 364 -19.81 -22.09 -0.26
N ILE A 365 -20.87 -21.76 0.51
CA ILE A 365 -21.92 -22.72 0.87
C ILE A 365 -22.57 -23.28 -0.41
N ALA A 366 -22.25 -24.53 -0.73
CA ALA A 366 -23.04 -25.33 -1.63
C ALA A 366 -24.45 -25.46 -1.05
N GLN A 367 -25.41 -24.73 -1.62
CA GLN A 367 -26.80 -24.79 -1.18
C GLN A 367 -27.37 -26.17 -1.49
N SER A 368 -27.44 -27.04 -0.48
CA SER A 368 -28.38 -28.16 -0.51
C SER A 368 -29.79 -27.58 -0.65
N THR A 369 -30.38 -27.68 -1.84
CA THR A 369 -31.71 -27.16 -2.15
C THR A 369 -32.78 -28.01 -1.49
N ASP A 370 -32.96 -27.83 -0.17
CA ASP A 370 -33.94 -28.55 0.62
C ASP A 370 -35.07 -27.61 1.08
N HIS A 371 -36.25 -27.88 0.57
CA HIS A 371 -37.55 -27.20 0.67
C HIS A 371 -37.69 -25.99 1.61
N HIS A 372 -37.68 -24.78 1.03
CA HIS A 372 -38.08 -23.54 1.71
C HIS A 372 -39.62 -23.34 1.75
N HIS A 373 -40.36 -24.36 2.20
CA HIS A 373 -41.82 -24.33 2.40
C HIS A 373 -42.23 -25.08 3.69
N HIS A 374 -42.02 -24.46 4.85
CA HIS A 374 -42.96 -24.36 5.99
C HIS A 374 -42.27 -23.95 7.31
N GLN A 375 -42.06 -22.65 7.55
CA GLN A 375 -41.94 -22.12 8.93
C GLN A 375 -42.21 -20.60 9.05
N GLN A 376 -43.41 -20.15 8.68
CA GLN A 376 -43.96 -18.83 9.05
C GLN A 376 -45.36 -18.95 9.67
N ALA A 377 -45.50 -19.76 10.73
CA ALA A 377 -46.79 -20.01 11.40
C ALA A 377 -46.69 -20.30 12.92
N ALA A 378 -45.65 -19.81 13.62
CA ALA A 378 -45.37 -20.19 15.01
C ALA A 378 -45.04 -19.06 16.00
N MET A 379 -45.27 -17.78 15.65
CA MET A 379 -45.11 -16.64 16.57
C MET A 379 -46.19 -15.56 16.38
N LYS A 380 -47.49 -15.93 16.51
CA LYS A 380 -48.59 -14.94 16.43
C LYS A 380 -49.94 -15.33 17.06
N SER A 381 -49.95 -15.94 18.26
CA SER A 381 -51.23 -16.28 18.94
C SER A 381 -51.20 -16.33 20.48
N HIS A 382 -50.26 -15.64 21.15
CA HIS A 382 -50.23 -15.62 22.63
C HIS A 382 -51.21 -14.60 23.25
N HIS A 383 -52.52 -14.75 23.00
CA HIS A 383 -53.57 -14.12 23.84
C HIS A 383 -54.96 -14.79 23.70
N ARG A 384 -55.69 -14.80 24.84
CA ARG A 384 -57.12 -15.12 25.05
C ARG A 384 -57.59 -16.60 25.06
N HIS A 385 -57.75 -17.08 26.31
CA HIS A 385 -58.93 -17.76 26.90
C HIS A 385 -59.48 -19.11 26.38
N HIS A 386 -59.81 -19.99 27.37
CA HIS A 386 -60.91 -20.99 27.48
C HIS A 386 -61.40 -21.73 26.20
N ARG A 387 -61.66 -23.05 26.20
CA ARG A 387 -62.41 -23.83 27.22
C ARG A 387 -62.45 -25.31 26.81
N SER A 388 -62.50 -26.26 27.76
CA SER A 388 -62.89 -27.70 27.56
C SER A 388 -61.99 -28.53 26.60
N SER A 389 -61.94 -29.87 26.64
CA SER A 389 -62.52 -30.89 27.53
C SER A 389 -61.69 -32.20 27.49
N SER A 390 -62.05 -33.17 28.36
CA SER A 390 -61.75 -34.61 28.38
C SER A 390 -61.30 -35.30 27.05
N SER A 391 -60.50 -36.38 27.07
CA SER A 391 -60.72 -37.60 27.90
C SER A 391 -59.47 -38.44 28.21
N THR A 392 -59.64 -39.38 29.15
CA THR A 392 -58.67 -40.31 29.73
C THR A 392 -58.42 -41.62 28.98
N SER A 393 -57.16 -42.06 28.93
CA SER A 393 -56.69 -43.44 29.20
C SER A 393 -55.14 -43.39 29.32
N LEU A 394 -54.46 -43.71 30.44
CA LEU A 394 -54.47 -44.87 31.34
C LEU A 394 -54.21 -46.23 30.65
N LEU A 395 -52.98 -46.73 30.81
CA LEU A 395 -52.75 -48.06 31.37
C LEU A 395 -51.35 -48.16 32.02
N HIS A 396 -51.28 -48.93 33.11
CA HIS A 396 -50.04 -49.37 33.78
C HIS A 396 -49.31 -50.44 32.92
N ASN A 397 -48.04 -50.80 33.12
CA ASN A 397 -47.53 -51.35 34.38
C ASN A 397 -46.00 -51.27 34.56
N SER A 398 -45.56 -51.49 35.80
CA SER A 398 -44.18 -51.45 36.27
C SER A 398 -43.57 -52.84 36.48
N ASN A 399 -42.25 -52.92 36.42
CA ASN A 399 -41.41 -53.77 37.29
C ASN A 399 -39.98 -53.22 37.27
N GLY A 400 -39.19 -53.49 38.32
CA GLY A 400 -37.81 -53.00 38.42
C GLY A 400 -36.94 -53.87 39.32
N ASN A 401 -35.63 -53.63 39.29
CA ASN A 401 -34.68 -54.13 40.28
C ASN A 401 -33.41 -53.25 40.28
N ILE A 402 -32.65 -53.29 41.37
CA ILE A 402 -31.51 -52.38 41.63
C ILE A 402 -30.20 -53.17 41.72
N SER A 403 -29.22 -52.83 40.89
CA SER A 403 -27.80 -53.17 41.12
C SER A 403 -26.84 -52.29 40.30
N GLN A 404 -25.74 -51.90 40.95
CA GLN A 404 -24.55 -51.17 40.46
C GLN A 404 -23.39 -51.57 41.41
N PRO A 405 -22.09 -51.38 41.08
CA PRO A 405 -21.53 -50.47 40.08
C PRO A 405 -20.47 -51.10 39.13
N GLY A 406 -19.97 -50.31 38.16
CA GLY A 406 -18.79 -50.65 37.34
C GLY A 406 -18.83 -49.99 35.95
N PRO A 407 -17.75 -49.37 35.41
CA PRO A 407 -17.92 -48.33 34.38
C PRO A 407 -17.35 -48.65 32.99
N SER A 408 -18.20 -48.67 31.95
CA SER A 408 -17.78 -48.43 30.56
C SER A 408 -18.96 -48.05 29.64
N SER A 409 -18.68 -47.27 28.59
CA SER A 409 -19.57 -46.93 27.46
C SER A 409 -20.96 -46.36 27.78
N LEU A 410 -21.10 -45.04 27.73
CA LEU A 410 -22.40 -44.37 27.66
C LEU A 410 -22.68 -43.95 26.20
N ALA A 411 -23.34 -44.84 25.45
CA ALA A 411 -23.76 -44.56 24.09
C ALA A 411 -24.93 -43.56 24.10
N VAL A 412 -24.66 -42.29 23.73
CA VAL A 412 -25.71 -41.26 23.67
C VAL A 412 -26.55 -41.46 22.42
N THR A 413 -27.79 -41.91 22.60
CA THR A 413 -28.77 -42.12 21.53
C THR A 413 -29.06 -40.80 20.81
N ALA A 414 -28.56 -40.65 19.58
CA ALA A 414 -28.65 -39.39 18.83
C ALA A 414 -30.09 -39.13 18.35
N THR A 415 -30.80 -38.23 19.02
CA THR A 415 -32.08 -37.69 18.53
C THR A 415 -31.87 -36.93 17.22
N LYS A 416 -32.61 -37.32 16.17
CA LYS A 416 -32.55 -36.67 14.86
C LYS A 416 -33.06 -35.23 14.95
N HIS A 417 -32.14 -34.26 15.04
CA HIS A 417 -32.23 -32.95 14.38
C HIS A 417 -30.87 -32.27 14.39
N LYS A 418 -30.11 -32.41 13.30
CA LYS A 418 -28.88 -31.65 13.06
C LYS A 418 -28.74 -31.43 11.56
N ALA A 419 -28.71 -30.18 11.13
CA ALA A 419 -28.42 -29.84 9.73
C ALA A 419 -27.02 -30.39 9.38
N ARG A 420 -26.89 -31.05 8.23
CA ARG A 420 -25.62 -31.63 7.79
C ARG A 420 -24.77 -30.49 7.20
N ILE A 421 -23.88 -29.93 8.01
CA ILE A 421 -22.91 -28.93 7.57
C ILE A 421 -21.94 -29.63 6.60
N THR A 422 -21.99 -29.25 5.33
CA THR A 422 -21.27 -29.92 4.22
C THR A 422 -20.05 -29.16 3.70
N ASP A 423 -19.72 -27.99 4.25
CA ASP A 423 -18.41 -27.36 4.03
C ASP A 423 -17.75 -26.96 5.36
N SER A 424 -16.60 -27.56 5.66
CA SER A 424 -15.75 -27.27 6.80
C SER A 424 -14.62 -26.27 6.48
N ARG A 425 -14.28 -26.07 5.20
CA ARG A 425 -13.15 -25.26 4.72
C ARG A 425 -13.32 -23.79 5.14
N CYS A 426 -14.54 -23.27 5.02
CA CYS A 426 -15.02 -21.98 5.54
C CYS A 426 -14.58 -21.67 6.99
N TYR A 427 -14.42 -22.69 7.84
CA TYR A 427 -14.14 -22.52 9.27
C TYR A 427 -12.66 -22.66 9.63
N ILE A 428 -11.80 -22.99 8.67
CA ILE A 428 -10.33 -23.01 8.85
C ILE A 428 -9.84 -21.57 8.93
N ASP A 429 -9.03 -21.27 9.95
CA ASP A 429 -8.58 -19.90 10.22
C ASP A 429 -7.33 -19.55 9.39
N GLY A 430 -7.29 -18.36 8.79
CA GLY A 430 -6.15 -17.88 7.99
C GLY A 430 -6.14 -18.31 6.52
N LEU A 431 -7.25 -18.87 6.02
CA LEU A 431 -7.45 -19.20 4.61
C LEU A 431 -8.61 -18.40 4.02
N MET A 432 -8.48 -18.04 2.75
CA MET A 432 -9.57 -17.51 1.93
C MET A 432 -9.73 -18.36 0.68
N ASP A 433 -10.84 -19.10 0.58
CA ASP A 433 -11.22 -19.84 -0.63
C ASP A 433 -11.42 -18.86 -1.80
N LEU A 434 -10.67 -19.07 -2.88
CA LEU A 434 -10.74 -18.27 -4.11
C LEU A 434 -11.42 -19.04 -5.26
N SER A 435 -12.02 -20.21 -5.02
CA SER A 435 -12.58 -21.04 -6.08
C SER A 435 -13.59 -20.31 -6.98
N LEU A 436 -14.49 -19.50 -6.43
CA LEU A 436 -15.41 -18.67 -7.23
C LEU A 436 -14.68 -17.56 -8.02
N CYS A 437 -13.62 -16.98 -7.46
CA CYS A 437 -12.77 -16.01 -8.14
C CYS A 437 -11.97 -16.64 -9.29
N GLN A 438 -11.55 -17.90 -9.12
CA GLN A 438 -10.68 -18.64 -10.02
C GLN A 438 -11.45 -19.72 -10.83
N LYS A 439 -12.72 -19.45 -11.18
CA LYS A 439 -13.57 -20.27 -12.07
C LYS A 439 -13.68 -21.76 -11.69
N GLY A 440 -13.75 -22.06 -10.40
CA GLY A 440 -13.87 -23.42 -9.86
C GLY A 440 -12.54 -24.15 -9.66
N ALA A 441 -11.39 -23.51 -9.92
CA ALA A 441 -10.09 -24.05 -9.51
C ALA A 441 -9.98 -24.02 -7.97
N PRO A 442 -9.65 -25.15 -7.31
CA PRO A 442 -9.65 -25.26 -5.84
C PRO A 442 -8.41 -24.60 -5.23
N ILE A 443 -8.37 -23.27 -5.23
CA ILE A 443 -7.26 -22.44 -4.75
C ILE A 443 -7.71 -21.65 -3.52
N ALA A 444 -6.89 -21.60 -2.48
CA ALA A 444 -7.04 -20.69 -1.35
C ALA A 444 -5.82 -19.80 -1.15
N ALA A 445 -6.05 -18.53 -0.84
CA ALA A 445 -5.01 -17.60 -0.41
C ALA A 445 -4.77 -17.66 1.10
N SER A 446 -3.52 -17.44 1.50
CA SER A 446 -3.09 -17.27 2.91
C SER A 446 -1.89 -16.32 2.98
N SER A 447 -1.44 -15.98 4.19
CA SER A 447 -0.07 -15.47 4.39
C SER A 447 0.97 -16.61 4.26
N PRO A 448 2.24 -16.31 3.95
CA PRO A 448 3.28 -17.33 3.78
C PRO A 448 3.53 -18.19 5.02
N HIS A 449 3.83 -19.48 4.80
CA HIS A 449 3.96 -20.53 5.81
C HIS A 449 2.78 -20.59 6.80
N PHE A 450 1.59 -20.18 6.35
CA PHE A 450 0.37 -20.07 7.18
C PHE A 450 0.56 -19.14 8.40
N TYR A 451 1.34 -18.07 8.25
CA TYR A 451 1.44 -17.00 9.26
C TYR A 451 0.06 -16.42 9.61
N ASN A 452 -0.20 -16.18 10.90
CA ASN A 452 -1.50 -15.76 11.46
C ASN A 452 -2.71 -16.68 11.16
N ALA A 453 -2.48 -17.93 10.75
CA ALA A 453 -3.52 -18.93 10.48
C ALA A 453 -3.74 -19.92 11.65
N ASP A 454 -4.62 -20.91 11.44
CA ASP A 454 -4.78 -22.06 12.35
C ASP A 454 -3.47 -22.87 12.40
N PRO A 455 -2.82 -23.06 13.58
CA PRO A 455 -1.51 -23.71 13.66
C PRO A 455 -1.47 -25.13 13.09
N MET A 456 -2.62 -25.81 13.03
CA MET A 456 -2.73 -27.14 12.43
C MET A 456 -2.38 -27.18 10.95
N LEU A 457 -2.57 -26.07 10.21
CA LEU A 457 -2.13 -25.96 8.80
C LEU A 457 -0.60 -25.97 8.70
N ALA A 458 0.07 -25.20 9.55
CA ALA A 458 1.52 -25.13 9.59
C ALA A 458 2.13 -26.48 10.00
N MET A 459 1.60 -27.09 11.07
CA MET A 459 2.03 -28.41 11.55
C MET A 459 1.78 -29.53 10.53
N ALA A 460 0.70 -29.48 9.74
CA ALA A 460 0.38 -30.51 8.76
C ALA A 460 1.30 -30.51 7.53
N ALA A 461 2.09 -29.44 7.32
CA ALA A 461 2.99 -29.25 6.19
C ALA A 461 4.44 -28.89 6.61
N ASP A 462 4.79 -29.07 7.90
CA ASP A 462 6.05 -28.65 8.55
C ASP A 462 6.51 -27.20 8.26
N MET A 463 5.54 -26.31 8.05
CA MET A 463 5.75 -24.91 7.74
C MET A 463 6.11 -24.13 9.00
N LYS A 464 7.10 -23.24 8.89
CA LYS A 464 7.67 -22.47 10.02
C LYS A 464 7.35 -20.98 9.86
N PRO A 465 6.16 -20.51 10.28
CA PRO A 465 5.75 -19.10 10.13
C PRO A 465 6.63 -18.15 10.96
N GLN A 466 7.35 -17.26 10.27
CA GLN A 466 8.19 -16.22 10.86
C GLN A 466 7.59 -14.84 10.52
N LYS A 467 7.34 -14.02 11.54
CA LYS A 467 6.71 -12.69 11.38
C LYS A 467 7.52 -11.79 10.45
N GLU A 468 8.83 -11.74 10.64
CA GLU A 468 9.75 -10.86 9.93
C GLU A 468 9.81 -11.20 8.42
N ARG A 469 9.75 -12.49 8.08
CA ARG A 469 9.71 -12.98 6.69
C ARG A 469 8.30 -12.95 6.06
N HIS A 470 7.22 -13.13 6.81
CA HIS A 470 5.89 -13.45 6.25
C HIS A 470 4.78 -12.43 6.55
N GLU A 471 5.01 -11.43 7.40
CA GLU A 471 4.04 -10.35 7.66
C GLU A 471 3.98 -9.36 6.49
N THR A 472 2.77 -9.08 5.98
CA THR A 472 2.52 -8.03 4.98
C THR A 472 2.44 -6.66 5.65
N TYR A 473 3.22 -5.69 5.16
CA TYR A 473 3.28 -4.34 5.72
C TYR A 473 3.40 -3.24 4.65
N LEU A 474 2.92 -2.04 5.01
CA LEU A 474 3.03 -0.79 4.25
C LEU A 474 3.51 0.32 5.19
N ASP A 475 4.61 0.98 4.87
CA ASP A 475 5.14 2.13 5.61
C ASP A 475 4.72 3.41 4.86
N ILE A 476 3.80 4.18 5.45
CA ILE A 476 3.05 5.27 4.79
C ILE A 476 3.45 6.63 5.37
N GLU A 477 3.73 7.61 4.53
CA GLU A 477 3.97 9.00 4.97
C GLU A 477 2.62 9.69 5.28
N PRO A 478 2.37 10.11 6.54
CA PRO A 478 1.04 10.48 6.98
C PRO A 478 0.46 11.75 6.33
N MET A 479 1.28 12.73 5.96
CA MET A 479 0.79 13.99 5.39
C MET A 479 0.26 13.81 3.96
N THR A 480 0.97 13.04 3.14
CA THR A 480 0.66 12.82 1.71
C THR A 480 -0.13 11.55 1.41
N GLY A 481 -0.12 10.55 2.30
CA GLY A 481 -0.68 9.22 2.05
C GLY A 481 0.15 8.36 1.08
N ALA A 482 1.39 8.78 0.76
CA ALA A 482 2.30 8.03 -0.10
C ALA A 482 2.91 6.80 0.62
N VAL A 483 2.97 5.67 -0.07
CA VAL A 483 3.66 4.46 0.42
C VAL A 483 5.16 4.59 0.11
N PHE A 484 6.00 4.50 1.15
CA PHE A 484 7.45 4.69 1.05
C PHE A 484 8.22 3.37 0.98
N ARG A 485 7.74 2.38 1.72
CA ARG A 485 8.23 1.00 1.71
C ARG A 485 7.06 0.04 1.87
N ALA A 486 7.09 -1.06 1.14
CA ALA A 486 6.07 -2.09 1.18
C ALA A 486 6.70 -3.48 1.02
N ALA A 487 6.12 -4.46 1.72
CA ALA A 487 6.26 -5.87 1.38
C ALA A 487 4.86 -6.49 1.35
N SER A 488 4.34 -6.72 0.14
CA SER A 488 3.10 -7.44 -0.09
C SER A 488 3.41 -8.92 -0.21
N ARG A 489 2.89 -9.73 0.71
CA ARG A 489 3.21 -11.16 0.85
C ARG A 489 1.94 -12.01 0.86
N ALA A 490 1.88 -12.97 -0.06
CA ALA A 490 0.73 -13.87 -0.22
C ALA A 490 1.18 -15.27 -0.67
N GLN A 491 0.48 -16.29 -0.19
CA GLN A 491 0.67 -17.71 -0.53
C GLN A 491 -0.58 -18.26 -1.21
N LEU A 492 -0.37 -19.08 -2.24
CA LEU A 492 -1.41 -19.85 -2.92
C LEU A 492 -1.33 -21.32 -2.49
N ASN A 493 -2.49 -21.91 -2.25
CA ASN A 493 -2.65 -23.27 -1.73
C ASN A 493 -3.70 -24.00 -2.57
N ALA A 494 -3.49 -25.28 -2.88
CA ALA A 494 -4.53 -26.16 -3.41
C ALA A 494 -5.39 -26.72 -2.27
N LEU A 495 -6.71 -26.66 -2.44
CA LEU A 495 -7.68 -27.33 -1.56
C LEU A 495 -7.89 -28.75 -2.09
N VAL A 496 -7.10 -29.71 -1.61
CA VAL A 496 -7.21 -31.12 -2.05
C VAL A 496 -8.29 -31.82 -1.23
N GLU A 497 -9.40 -32.15 -1.87
CA GLU A 497 -10.55 -32.79 -1.22
C GLU A 497 -10.63 -34.30 -1.49
N GLN A 498 -11.05 -35.05 -0.47
CA GLN A 498 -11.22 -36.51 -0.57
C GLN A 498 -12.25 -36.89 -1.66
N ALA A 499 -13.30 -36.08 -1.80
CA ALA A 499 -14.33 -36.27 -2.83
C ALA A 499 -13.76 -36.18 -4.25
N ALA A 500 -12.81 -35.26 -4.50
CA ALA A 500 -12.14 -35.10 -5.80
C ALA A 500 -11.23 -36.31 -6.12
N LEU A 501 -10.45 -36.75 -5.13
CA LEU A 501 -9.54 -37.90 -5.25
C LEU A 501 -10.28 -39.24 -5.43
N GLN A 502 -11.56 -39.32 -5.05
CA GLN A 502 -12.40 -40.52 -5.17
C GLN A 502 -13.32 -40.51 -6.42
N VAL A 503 -13.19 -39.54 -7.33
CA VAL A 503 -13.94 -39.54 -8.62
C VAL A 503 -13.39 -40.58 -9.60
N VAL A 504 -12.08 -40.80 -9.57
CA VAL A 504 -11.31 -41.61 -10.53
C VAL A 504 -10.54 -42.68 -9.75
N ASP A 505 -10.16 -43.77 -10.41
CA ASP A 505 -9.40 -44.85 -9.79
C ASP A 505 -8.05 -44.34 -9.24
N PRO A 506 -7.74 -44.56 -7.94
CA PRO A 506 -6.44 -44.20 -7.36
C PRO A 506 -5.23 -44.84 -8.05
N GLN A 507 -5.39 -45.95 -8.78
CA GLN A 507 -4.32 -46.54 -9.60
C GLN A 507 -3.91 -45.64 -10.78
N LEU A 508 -4.80 -44.75 -11.23
CA LEU A 508 -4.56 -43.87 -12.37
C LEU A 508 -3.96 -42.52 -11.95
N ILE A 509 -4.44 -41.94 -10.84
CA ILE A 509 -4.01 -40.60 -10.39
C ILE A 509 -3.07 -40.60 -9.18
N GLY A 510 -3.02 -41.68 -8.39
CA GLY A 510 -2.31 -41.78 -7.12
C GLY A 510 -3.23 -41.68 -5.89
N ASN A 511 -2.88 -42.41 -4.83
CA ASN A 511 -3.64 -42.55 -3.58
C ASN A 511 -3.27 -41.48 -2.53
N MET A 512 -3.19 -40.21 -2.95
CA MET A 512 -2.80 -39.09 -2.08
C MET A 512 -3.81 -38.85 -0.93
N THR A 513 -3.35 -38.34 0.22
CA THR A 513 -4.24 -37.88 1.30
C THR A 513 -4.76 -36.46 1.06
N ALA A 514 -6.06 -36.23 1.25
CA ALA A 514 -6.68 -34.90 1.19
C ALA A 514 -6.13 -33.93 2.26
N MET A 515 -5.61 -32.77 1.83
CA MET A 515 -5.15 -31.68 2.71
C MET A 515 -5.03 -30.33 1.96
N VAL A 516 -4.94 -29.23 2.71
CA VAL A 516 -4.54 -27.93 2.15
C VAL A 516 -3.05 -28.00 1.78
N THR A 517 -2.77 -28.03 0.49
CA THR A 517 -1.41 -28.21 -0.04
C THR A 517 -0.83 -26.85 -0.47
N PRO A 518 0.22 -26.33 0.17
CA PRO A 518 0.87 -25.10 -0.27
C PRO A 518 1.52 -25.29 -1.65
N LEU A 519 1.41 -24.29 -2.53
CA LEU A 519 1.91 -24.36 -3.91
C LEU A 519 3.10 -23.44 -4.12
N LEU A 520 2.93 -22.16 -3.80
CA LEU A 520 3.96 -21.12 -3.85
C LEU A 520 3.56 -19.92 -3.00
N TRP A 521 4.54 -19.11 -2.61
CA TRP A 521 4.30 -17.77 -2.10
C TRP A 521 5.13 -16.71 -2.84
N ILE A 522 4.65 -15.48 -2.74
CA ILE A 522 5.12 -14.32 -3.50
C ILE A 522 5.46 -13.22 -2.51
N GLU A 523 6.62 -12.59 -2.70
CA GLU A 523 6.96 -11.32 -2.07
C GLU A 523 7.08 -10.24 -3.14
N GLU A 524 6.16 -9.27 -3.17
CA GLU A 524 6.32 -8.02 -3.94
C GLU A 524 6.82 -6.93 -2.98
N THR A 525 8.09 -6.54 -3.11
CA THR A 525 8.68 -5.42 -2.37
C THR A 525 8.83 -4.17 -3.23
N ALA A 526 8.65 -3.01 -2.59
CA ALA A 526 9.07 -1.73 -3.12
C ALA A 526 9.63 -0.88 -1.97
N GLU A 527 10.77 -0.24 -2.17
CA GLU A 527 11.27 0.85 -1.33
C GLU A 527 11.67 1.99 -2.25
N ILE A 528 11.25 3.22 -1.91
CA ILE A 528 11.67 4.44 -2.63
C ILE A 528 13.21 4.52 -2.71
N ASP A 529 13.77 4.97 -3.82
CA ASP A 529 15.22 5.18 -3.95
C ASP A 529 15.69 6.46 -3.23
N GLU A 530 17.00 6.58 -2.98
CA GLU A 530 17.53 7.71 -2.21
C GLU A 530 17.24 9.06 -2.88
N LYS A 531 17.48 9.18 -4.19
CA LYS A 531 17.24 10.41 -4.96
C LYS A 531 15.77 10.81 -4.91
N SER A 532 14.83 9.90 -5.13
CA SER A 532 13.39 10.17 -5.01
C SER A 532 12.99 10.56 -3.59
N SER A 533 13.60 9.94 -2.56
CA SER A 533 13.33 10.31 -1.17
C SER A 533 13.87 11.70 -0.81
N LEU A 534 15.03 12.11 -1.34
CA LEU A 534 15.57 13.46 -1.21
C LEU A 534 14.74 14.49 -1.99
N GLU A 535 14.30 14.17 -3.22
CA GLU A 535 13.36 14.99 -3.97
C GLU A 535 12.05 15.21 -3.20
N PHE A 536 11.48 14.15 -2.62
CA PHE A 536 10.26 14.23 -1.82
C PHE A 536 10.49 15.05 -0.54
N LYS A 537 11.53 14.75 0.25
CA LYS A 537 11.90 15.47 1.48
C LYS A 537 12.08 16.96 1.17
N GLY A 538 12.74 17.30 0.07
CA GLY A 538 12.84 18.66 -0.46
C GLY A 538 11.49 19.28 -0.83
N GLN A 539 10.62 18.57 -1.55
CA GLN A 539 9.29 19.09 -1.96
C GLN A 539 8.34 19.29 -0.76
N LEU A 540 8.30 18.36 0.18
CA LEU A 540 7.49 18.43 1.40
C LEU A 540 8.01 19.53 2.33
N LEU A 541 9.30 19.53 2.68
CA LEU A 541 9.91 20.56 3.52
C LEU A 541 9.79 21.96 2.89
N ASN A 542 9.90 22.11 1.57
CA ASN A 542 9.66 23.40 0.92
C ASN A 542 8.19 23.84 0.99
N THR A 543 7.24 22.90 0.94
CA THR A 543 5.81 23.20 1.12
C THR A 543 5.53 23.67 2.55
N VAL A 544 5.99 22.90 3.54
CA VAL A 544 5.87 23.22 4.98
C VAL A 544 6.59 24.53 5.33
N ASN A 545 7.83 24.72 4.89
CA ASN A 545 8.59 25.95 5.16
C ASN A 545 8.08 27.17 4.38
N LYS A 546 7.44 27.01 3.21
CA LYS A 546 6.75 28.12 2.53
C LYS A 546 5.49 28.50 3.31
N ALA A 547 4.68 27.53 3.73
CA ALA A 547 3.51 27.78 4.57
C ALA A 547 3.89 28.44 5.91
N ARG A 548 4.89 27.91 6.62
CA ARG A 548 5.42 28.46 7.88
C ARG A 548 5.94 29.89 7.71
N ARG A 549 6.65 30.21 6.63
CA ARG A 549 7.08 31.59 6.33
C ARG A 549 5.91 32.52 6.04
N THR A 550 4.96 32.13 5.16
CA THR A 550 3.74 32.92 4.90
C THR A 550 2.99 33.24 6.19
N PHE A 551 2.90 32.27 7.10
CA PHE A 551 2.25 32.42 8.40
C PHE A 551 3.01 33.34 9.36
N ILE A 552 4.34 33.19 9.47
CA ILE A 552 5.17 34.10 10.28
C ILE A 552 5.03 35.55 9.77
N TYR A 553 5.04 35.78 8.46
CA TYR A 553 4.79 37.12 7.90
C TYR A 553 3.39 37.64 8.24
N ALA A 554 2.35 36.79 8.21
CA ALA A 554 1.00 37.19 8.61
C ALA A 554 0.91 37.58 10.10
N ILE A 555 1.60 36.86 10.99
CA ILE A 555 1.72 37.24 12.41
C ILE A 555 2.46 38.58 12.55
N VAL A 556 3.61 38.75 11.90
CA VAL A 556 4.40 39.99 11.98
C VAL A 556 3.60 41.20 11.49
N ILE A 557 2.87 41.08 10.38
CA ILE A 557 1.98 42.13 9.86
C ILE A 557 0.85 42.42 10.87
N GLY A 558 0.22 41.38 11.45
CA GLY A 558 -0.79 41.53 12.51
C GLY A 558 -0.26 42.28 13.74
N CYS A 559 0.96 41.95 14.20
CA CYS A 559 1.62 42.63 15.31
C CYS A 559 1.94 44.09 14.97
N ILE A 560 2.41 44.40 13.76
CA ILE A 560 2.68 45.78 13.32
C ILE A 560 1.39 46.61 13.29
N LEU A 561 0.30 46.07 12.73
CA LEU A 561 -1.00 46.74 12.71
C LEU A 561 -1.54 46.99 14.13
N PHE A 562 -1.40 45.99 15.00
CA PHE A 562 -1.80 46.09 16.42
C PHE A 562 -0.98 47.15 17.18
N ILE A 563 0.34 47.22 16.96
CA ILE A 563 1.20 48.27 17.52
C ILE A 563 0.79 49.65 16.97
N GLY A 564 0.49 49.76 15.68
CA GLY A 564 -0.01 51.00 15.07
C GLY A 564 -1.31 51.49 15.71
N VAL A 565 -2.28 50.60 15.91
CA VAL A 565 -3.55 50.90 16.60
C VAL A 565 -3.30 51.28 18.07
N ALA A 566 -2.39 50.60 18.77
CA ALA A 566 -2.04 50.94 20.15
C ALA A 566 -1.37 52.32 20.27
N ILE A 567 -0.47 52.68 19.35
CA ILE A 567 0.16 54.01 19.28
C ILE A 567 -0.89 55.08 18.95
N GLN A 568 -1.76 54.84 17.97
CA GLN A 568 -2.82 55.79 17.60
C GLN A 568 -3.84 55.99 18.73
N TYR A 569 -4.20 54.93 19.45
CA TYR A 569 -5.04 55.01 20.65
C TYR A 569 -4.34 55.75 21.79
N TRP A 570 -3.06 55.48 22.05
CA TRP A 570 -2.26 56.20 23.04
C TRP A 570 -2.18 57.70 22.71
N TYR A 571 -1.93 58.05 21.44
CA TYR A 571 -1.94 59.44 20.99
C TYR A 571 -3.31 60.09 21.20
N VAL A 572 -4.40 59.46 20.77
CA VAL A 572 -5.77 60.01 20.94
C VAL A 572 -6.16 60.15 22.41
N THR A 573 -5.73 59.26 23.30
CA THR A 573 -6.13 59.27 24.72
C THR A 573 -5.20 60.07 25.64
N CYS A 574 -3.90 60.13 25.37
CA CYS A 574 -2.93 60.86 26.20
C CYS A 574 -2.65 62.26 25.66
N TYR A 575 -2.41 62.43 24.36
CA TYR A 575 -2.01 63.73 23.77
C TYR A 575 -3.13 64.78 23.82
N LYS A 576 -4.40 64.36 23.68
CA LYS A 576 -5.55 65.29 23.76
C LYS A 576 -5.90 65.76 25.18
N ILE A 577 -5.48 65.05 26.23
CA ILE A 577 -5.74 65.48 27.61
C ILE A 577 -4.91 66.73 27.95
N ASP A 578 -3.66 66.77 27.49
CA ASP A 578 -2.71 67.84 27.85
C ASP A 578 -3.09 69.20 27.24
N THR A 579 -3.75 69.21 26.08
CA THR A 579 -4.25 70.44 25.43
C THR A 579 -5.48 71.08 26.11
N SER A 580 -6.01 70.49 27.18
CA SER A 580 -7.20 70.98 27.88
C SER A 580 -6.88 72.01 28.98
N SER A 581 -5.65 72.02 29.49
CA SER A 581 -5.21 72.79 30.67
C SER A 581 -4.91 74.26 30.35
N LYS A 582 -5.96 75.06 30.06
CA LYS A 582 -5.81 76.52 29.91
C LYS A 582 -5.31 77.17 31.23
N PRO A 583 -4.24 77.99 31.21
CA PRO A 583 -3.83 78.77 32.38
C PRO A 583 -4.86 79.87 32.68
N LYS A 584 -5.18 80.08 33.97
CA LYS A 584 -6.01 81.21 34.40
C LYS A 584 -5.22 82.52 34.29
N LYS A 585 -5.83 83.56 33.70
CA LYS A 585 -5.21 84.87 33.47
C LYS A 585 -4.86 85.62 34.76
N ARG A 586 -3.78 86.42 34.69
CA ARG A 586 -3.56 87.60 35.57
C ARG A 586 -4.81 88.50 35.63
N ARG A 587 -4.95 89.20 36.75
CA ARG A 587 -5.61 90.52 36.83
C ARG A 587 -4.54 91.53 37.23
N ASP A 588 -4.34 92.55 36.41
CA ASP A 588 -3.45 93.65 36.75
C ASP A 588 -4.16 94.67 37.66
N PHE A 589 -3.41 95.38 38.50
CA PHE A 589 -3.87 96.60 39.16
C PHE A 589 -2.87 97.73 38.92
N LYS A 590 -3.36 98.97 38.86
CA LYS A 590 -2.64 100.11 38.26
C LYS A 590 -1.70 100.84 39.23
N ASN A 591 -0.70 101.50 38.65
CA ASN A 591 0.12 102.56 39.26
C ASN A 591 -0.66 103.49 40.21
N ASN A 592 -0.02 103.92 41.31
CA ASN A 592 0.01 105.36 41.60
C ASN A 592 1.20 105.86 42.44
N ARG A 593 1.71 107.03 42.00
CA ARG A 593 2.50 108.08 42.67
C ARG A 593 3.23 107.83 44.02
N ARG A 594 4.56 108.00 43.95
CA ARG A 594 5.39 109.01 44.68
C ARG A 594 4.92 109.49 46.07
N LYS A 595 5.74 109.24 47.10
CA LYS A 595 6.63 110.23 47.79
C LYS A 595 7.75 109.45 48.52
N PHE A 596 9.03 109.82 48.64
CA PHE A 596 9.83 111.06 48.78
C PHE A 596 10.24 111.36 50.23
N GLY A 597 11.56 111.31 50.49
CA GLY A 597 12.23 111.69 51.75
C GLY A 597 12.32 110.58 52.80
N ALA A 598 13.35 110.53 53.65
CA ALA A 598 14.60 111.32 53.68
C ALA A 598 15.58 110.74 54.72
N ASN A 599 16.90 110.82 54.50
CA ASN A 599 17.96 111.00 55.52
C ASN A 599 18.17 109.87 56.57
N ASP A 600 19.28 109.69 57.32
CA ASP A 600 20.72 110.10 57.28
C ASP A 600 21.50 109.08 58.17
N ASP A 601 22.82 108.81 58.08
CA ASP A 601 23.66 108.57 56.89
C ASP A 601 24.91 107.68 57.29
N ASP A 602 26.09 108.27 57.58
CA ASP A 602 27.35 107.79 58.23
C ASP A 602 28.05 106.42 57.89
N ASP A 603 29.26 106.57 57.34
CA ASP A 603 30.57 105.89 57.58
C ASP A 603 30.85 104.36 57.41
N ASP A 604 31.84 104.10 56.52
CA ASP A 604 33.14 103.39 56.69
C ASP A 604 33.41 102.50 57.95
N ASP A 605 34.26 101.47 57.95
CA ASP A 605 35.43 101.13 57.11
C ASP A 605 35.68 99.58 57.09
N SER A 606 36.94 99.10 57.14
CA SER A 606 37.37 97.86 56.48
C SER A 606 38.07 96.78 57.36
N VAL A 607 37.95 95.52 56.90
CA VAL A 607 38.99 94.45 56.82
C VAL A 607 39.82 94.05 58.08
N ARG A 608 39.80 92.73 58.38
CA ARG A 608 40.64 91.95 59.36
C ARG A 608 40.42 92.30 60.85
N GLY A 609 40.75 91.44 61.83
CA GLY A 609 41.14 90.02 61.80
C GLY A 609 42.30 89.67 62.76
N GLY A 610 42.08 88.84 63.79
CA GLY A 610 43.15 88.29 64.65
C GLY A 610 42.74 87.82 66.06
N ASP A 611 42.74 86.49 66.26
CA ASP A 611 43.38 85.68 67.34
C ASP A 611 43.27 85.95 68.88
N THR A 612 43.45 84.82 69.60
CA THR A 612 43.94 84.60 71.00
C THR A 612 43.03 84.63 72.26
N ALA A 613 42.59 83.42 72.65
CA ALA A 613 43.05 82.66 73.85
C ALA A 613 42.39 82.76 75.27
N THR A 614 41.88 81.59 75.73
CA THR A 614 41.99 80.98 77.11
C THR A 614 41.22 81.56 78.34
N PRO A 615 41.05 80.82 79.48
CA PRO A 615 41.13 79.36 79.76
C PRO A 615 40.01 78.74 80.67
N SER A 616 40.10 77.41 80.93
CA SER A 616 39.47 76.59 82.02
C SER A 616 37.96 76.25 81.94
N GLY A 617 37.40 75.13 82.47
CA GLY A 617 37.93 73.89 83.11
C GLY A 617 37.02 73.38 84.27
N PRO A 618 37.03 72.11 84.76
CA PRO A 618 37.70 70.88 84.29
C PRO A 618 36.89 69.53 84.36
N ARG A 619 37.42 68.45 83.73
CA ARG A 619 37.25 66.97 84.01
C ARG A 619 35.85 66.31 83.88
N ALA A 620 35.68 65.03 83.47
CA ALA A 620 36.48 63.93 82.87
C ALA A 620 35.46 62.84 82.35
N GLN A 621 35.66 61.54 81.98
CA GLN A 621 36.70 60.50 81.67
C GLN A 621 35.86 59.28 81.12
N ARG A 622 36.22 58.25 80.31
CA ARG A 622 37.38 57.62 79.58
C ARG A 622 36.85 57.19 78.16
N ARG A 623 37.55 56.72 77.11
CA ARG A 623 38.83 55.98 76.83
C ARG A 623 38.80 54.44 77.06
N PRO A 624 39.49 53.57 76.27
CA PRO A 624 40.00 53.72 74.87
C PRO A 624 39.92 52.38 74.00
N PRO A 625 40.85 51.98 73.08
CA PRO A 625 40.68 52.11 71.60
C PRO A 625 41.13 50.88 70.73
N GLY A 626 41.23 50.99 69.39
CA GLY A 626 41.97 49.99 68.56
C GLY A 626 41.91 50.19 67.04
N SER A 627 42.95 49.80 66.28
CA SER A 627 43.45 50.56 65.10
C SER A 627 44.23 49.73 64.03
N ARG A 628 44.14 50.17 62.75
CA ARG A 628 45.05 49.96 61.58
C ARG A 628 45.57 48.54 61.18
N ARG A 629 45.23 48.16 59.93
CA ARG A 629 46.08 47.92 58.72
C ARG A 629 47.35 47.03 58.74
N ASP A 630 47.51 46.35 57.59
CA ASP A 630 48.74 45.94 56.85
C ASP A 630 49.25 44.47 56.90
N GLU A 631 49.28 43.87 55.69
CA GLU A 631 50.15 42.85 55.05
C GLU A 631 50.40 41.38 55.52
N ASN A 632 50.60 40.54 54.48
CA ASN A 632 51.49 39.37 54.29
C ASN A 632 51.09 37.90 54.65
N LEU A 633 51.14 37.05 53.59
CA LEU A 633 51.62 35.65 53.46
C LEU A 633 51.12 34.56 54.46
N ALA A 634 50.73 33.32 54.06
CA ALA A 634 51.35 32.37 53.13
C ALA A 634 50.49 31.08 52.90
N MET A 635 51.05 30.08 52.18
CA MET A 635 50.54 28.69 51.94
C MET A 635 49.35 28.57 50.95
N ALA A 636 49.41 27.90 49.79
CA ALA A 636 49.75 26.49 49.44
C ALA A 636 48.56 25.51 49.65
N GLN A 637 48.15 24.59 48.75
CA GLN A 637 48.59 24.11 47.41
C GLN A 637 47.32 23.70 46.61
N THR A 638 47.17 23.79 45.27
CA THR A 638 47.93 23.31 44.08
C THR A 638 47.57 21.89 43.59
N LYS A 639 46.63 21.79 42.63
CA LYS A 639 46.65 20.98 41.38
C LYS A 639 45.37 21.25 40.54
N LEU A 640 45.32 21.61 39.24
CA LEU A 640 46.21 21.53 38.05
C LEU A 640 46.47 20.08 37.58
N ILE A 641 46.43 19.66 36.30
CA ILE A 641 46.40 20.22 34.91
C ILE A 641 45.57 19.25 34.03
N GLY A 642 45.10 19.46 32.79
CA GLY A 642 45.14 20.50 31.73
C GLY A 642 44.07 20.14 30.67
N MET A 643 43.68 20.93 29.66
CA MET A 643 44.39 21.86 28.76
C MET A 643 45.52 21.23 27.95
N ASP A 644 45.35 21.26 26.62
CA ASP A 644 46.33 21.92 25.74
C ASP A 644 45.64 22.51 24.50
N SER A 645 46.30 23.40 23.79
CA SER A 645 45.83 24.05 22.55
C SER A 645 47.01 24.67 21.83
N ASP A 646 47.16 24.43 20.51
CA ASP A 646 48.29 25.00 19.78
C ASP A 646 47.98 25.36 18.31
N LYS A 647 48.81 26.23 17.74
CA LYS A 647 48.61 26.85 16.42
C LYS A 647 49.93 27.40 15.87
N PRO A 648 50.18 27.26 14.55
CA PRO A 648 50.67 28.40 13.78
C PRO A 648 49.90 28.59 12.45
N ALA A 649 50.35 29.52 11.60
CA ALA A 649 49.66 29.93 10.38
C ALA A 649 50.62 30.38 9.25
N SER A 650 50.18 30.33 7.99
CA SER A 650 50.73 31.14 6.89
C SER A 650 49.81 31.18 5.64
N SER A 651 49.78 32.34 4.96
CA SER A 651 49.66 32.61 3.50
C SER A 651 48.62 31.91 2.57
N SER A 652 48.15 32.49 1.43
CA SER A 652 47.76 33.88 1.02
C SER A 652 47.48 33.96 -0.50
N THR A 653 46.32 34.49 -0.93
CA THR A 653 46.02 35.14 -2.24
C THR A 653 44.55 35.63 -2.22
N SER A 654 44.22 36.93 -2.35
CA SER A 654 43.95 37.74 -3.57
C SER A 654 42.86 37.18 -4.51
N GLY A 655 41.84 37.92 -4.99
CA GLY A 655 41.53 39.37 -4.89
C GLY A 655 40.08 39.72 -5.35
N PRO A 656 39.67 41.01 -5.44
CA PRO A 656 38.26 41.40 -5.26
C PRO A 656 37.56 42.20 -6.40
N GLY A 657 36.22 42.32 -6.29
CA GLY A 657 35.36 43.34 -6.91
C GLY A 657 33.91 43.16 -6.40
N ALA A 658 33.20 44.08 -5.74
CA ALA A 658 33.03 45.54 -5.86
C ALA A 658 32.05 45.96 -6.98
N GLY A 659 30.87 46.48 -6.59
CA GLY A 659 29.84 46.97 -7.50
C GLY A 659 28.46 47.10 -6.83
N ALA A 660 28.03 48.34 -6.56
CA ALA A 660 26.69 48.67 -6.09
C ALA A 660 26.10 49.79 -6.98
N LEU A 661 24.77 49.92 -7.05
CA LEU A 661 23.99 51.18 -7.16
C LEU A 661 22.51 50.93 -7.56
N VAL A 662 21.63 51.86 -7.14
CA VAL A 662 20.32 52.28 -7.72
C VAL A 662 19.29 51.20 -8.12
N ALA A 663 18.07 51.06 -7.57
CA ALA A 663 17.05 51.92 -6.95
C ALA A 663 15.97 52.53 -7.89
N ALA A 664 14.77 51.93 -7.87
CA ALA A 664 13.44 52.49 -8.19
C ALA A 664 12.40 51.59 -7.50
N ALA A 665 11.48 52.05 -6.64
CA ALA A 665 10.30 52.88 -6.92
C ALA A 665 9.31 52.16 -7.88
N ALA A 666 8.24 51.53 -7.37
CA ALA A 666 6.89 52.09 -7.14
C ALA A 666 5.99 51.98 -8.42
N ALA A 667 4.65 51.89 -8.37
CA ALA A 667 3.70 52.00 -7.26
C ALA A 667 2.48 51.04 -7.42
N MET A 668 1.44 51.27 -6.62
CA MET A 668 0.16 50.55 -6.65
C MET A 668 -0.69 50.88 -7.90
N GLY A 669 -1.61 49.98 -8.27
CA GLY A 669 -2.74 50.25 -9.15
C GLY A 669 -3.87 49.26 -8.85
N ALA A 670 -5.11 49.74 -8.68
CA ALA A 670 -6.24 48.93 -8.27
C ALA A 670 -7.53 49.34 -8.99
N ALA A 671 -8.39 48.35 -9.23
CA ALA A 671 -9.77 48.44 -9.75
C ALA A 671 -9.97 49.08 -11.14
N ASP A 672 -10.76 48.41 -11.98
CA ASP A 672 -12.08 48.94 -12.30
C ASP A 672 -13.06 47.79 -12.58
N ALA A 673 -14.33 48.10 -12.85
CA ALA A 673 -15.42 47.14 -12.97
C ALA A 673 -16.41 47.48 -14.11
N ALA A 674 -17.45 46.64 -14.22
CA ALA A 674 -18.74 46.88 -14.87
C ALA A 674 -18.87 46.78 -16.41
N VAL A 675 -19.72 45.82 -16.81
CA VAL A 675 -20.89 45.98 -17.69
C VAL A 675 -20.69 46.51 -19.12
N THR A 676 -21.04 45.66 -20.11
CA THR A 676 -22.21 45.86 -21.00
C THR A 676 -22.58 44.53 -21.67
N ALA A 677 -23.86 44.31 -22.00
CA ALA A 677 -24.35 43.09 -22.63
C ALA A 677 -25.41 43.36 -23.71
N ASN A 678 -25.37 42.61 -24.83
CA ASN A 678 -26.49 42.28 -25.71
C ASN A 678 -26.07 41.11 -26.63
N GLN A 679 -26.81 39.99 -26.72
CA GLN A 679 -28.06 39.75 -27.49
C GLN A 679 -27.81 39.69 -29.02
N ARG A 680 -28.40 38.77 -29.83
CA ARG A 680 -29.59 37.91 -29.60
C ARG A 680 -29.74 36.79 -30.67
N ARG A 681 -30.18 35.58 -30.27
CA ARG A 681 -30.92 34.54 -31.08
C ARG A 681 -30.16 34.00 -32.32
N ARG A 682 -30.51 32.87 -32.96
CA ARG A 682 -31.62 31.87 -32.93
C ARG A 682 -31.00 30.51 -33.37
N ASP A 683 -31.55 29.30 -33.29
CA ASP A 683 -32.82 28.63 -32.89
C ASP A 683 -32.38 27.20 -32.38
N ARG A 684 -32.97 25.99 -32.46
CA ARG A 684 -34.30 25.38 -32.73
C ARG A 684 -34.34 23.94 -32.12
N ARG A 685 -35.54 23.43 -31.75
CA ARG A 685 -36.03 22.00 -31.68
C ARG A 685 -35.21 20.84 -31.03
N ARG A 686 -35.86 20.22 -30.02
CA ARG A 686 -35.84 18.78 -29.59
C ARG A 686 -36.83 17.94 -30.47
N PRO A 687 -37.04 16.59 -30.36
CA PRO A 687 -36.88 15.71 -29.17
C PRO A 687 -36.46 14.20 -29.34
N HIS A 688 -36.32 13.54 -28.17
CA HIS A 688 -36.48 12.10 -27.83
C HIS A 688 -36.31 10.96 -28.86
N ARG A 689 -35.53 9.94 -28.46
CA ARG A 689 -36.06 8.59 -28.17
C ARG A 689 -35.17 7.81 -27.18
N ARG A 690 -35.70 6.71 -26.61
CA ARG A 690 -34.93 5.60 -26.02
C ARG A 690 -34.48 4.67 -27.15
N ALA A 691 -33.37 3.98 -26.93
CA ALA A 691 -33.13 2.63 -27.45
C ALA A 691 -32.42 1.85 -26.34
N ASP A 692 -32.89 0.64 -26.08
CA ASP A 692 -32.18 -0.38 -25.31
C ASP A 692 -31.22 -1.10 -26.29
N TYR A 693 -30.15 -1.72 -25.79
CA TYR A 693 -29.26 -2.56 -26.60
C TYR A 693 -28.77 -3.75 -25.76
N GLU A 694 -29.10 -4.94 -26.22
CA GLU A 694 -28.47 -6.21 -25.87
C GLU A 694 -27.39 -6.51 -26.95
N ASP A 695 -26.97 -7.78 -27.07
CA ASP A 695 -26.17 -8.37 -28.15
C ASP A 695 -24.68 -7.93 -28.25
N ASP A 696 -23.82 -8.78 -27.67
CA ASP A 696 -22.94 -9.74 -28.36
C ASP A 696 -21.91 -9.34 -29.45
N ASP A 697 -20.80 -10.10 -29.37
CA ASP A 697 -19.91 -10.62 -30.43
C ASP A 697 -18.72 -9.85 -31.09
N GLU A 698 -17.65 -10.65 -31.17
CA GLU A 698 -16.46 -10.75 -32.04
C GLU A 698 -15.35 -9.68 -32.16
N ASP A 699 -14.11 -10.21 -32.16
CA ASP A 699 -12.86 -9.61 -32.63
C ASP A 699 -12.65 -9.97 -34.13
N GLU A 700 -12.33 -9.01 -34.99
CA GLU A 700 -11.37 -9.19 -36.09
C GLU A 700 -11.04 -7.86 -36.81
N LEU A 701 -9.90 -7.83 -37.50
CA LEU A 701 -9.51 -6.84 -38.53
C LEU A 701 -9.29 -5.37 -38.07
N SER A 702 -8.23 -4.66 -38.52
CA SER A 702 -7.18 -5.03 -39.48
C SER A 702 -5.87 -4.27 -39.28
N LYS A 703 -4.81 -4.81 -39.90
CA LYS A 703 -3.49 -4.18 -40.04
C LYS A 703 -3.58 -2.86 -40.85
N ARG A 704 -3.12 -1.74 -40.29
CA ARG A 704 -2.54 -0.60 -41.03
C ARG A 704 -1.59 0.18 -40.12
N GLY A 705 -0.42 0.53 -40.64
CA GLY A 705 0.63 1.26 -39.90
C GLY A 705 0.59 2.77 -40.13
N LEU A 706 1.75 3.42 -39.94
CA LEU A 706 1.99 4.88 -39.84
C LEU A 706 1.64 5.43 -38.43
N VAL A 707 2.46 6.22 -37.74
CA VAL A 707 3.80 6.80 -38.05
C VAL A 707 4.70 6.67 -36.80
N GLU A 708 5.96 6.26 -36.98
CA GLU A 708 7.03 6.55 -36.00
C GLU A 708 7.72 7.86 -36.38
N ASN A 709 8.03 8.70 -35.39
CA ASN A 709 8.87 9.90 -35.56
C ASN A 709 10.08 9.77 -34.63
N GLU A 710 11.27 9.65 -35.21
CA GLU A 710 12.55 9.64 -34.50
C GLU A 710 12.87 11.00 -33.86
N TRP A 711 13.67 10.99 -32.80
CA TRP A 711 14.65 12.04 -32.50
C TRP A 711 15.99 11.37 -32.17
N ALA A 712 17.04 11.70 -32.92
CA ALA A 712 18.24 10.88 -33.03
C ALA A 712 19.54 11.55 -32.52
N VAL A 713 20.46 10.74 -31.99
CA VAL A 713 21.93 10.91 -31.99
C VAL A 713 22.54 9.49 -31.86
N GLY A 714 23.54 9.02 -32.61
CA GLY A 714 24.19 9.53 -33.83
C GLY A 714 25.67 9.13 -33.93
N GLY A 715 26.12 8.52 -35.06
CA GLY A 715 27.55 8.40 -35.42
C GLY A 715 28.01 7.07 -36.10
N GLY A 716 28.71 7.16 -37.25
CA GLY A 716 29.35 6.05 -37.99
C GLY A 716 28.39 5.22 -38.87
N SER A 717 28.51 5.06 -40.20
CA SER A 717 29.61 5.21 -41.19
C SER A 717 30.74 4.18 -41.01
N ALA A 718 31.11 3.32 -41.97
CA ALA A 718 30.66 3.08 -43.37
C ALA A 718 30.84 1.55 -43.70
N ASP A 719 30.78 0.98 -44.92
CA ASP A 719 30.59 1.42 -46.32
C ASP A 719 30.11 0.19 -47.16
N ARG A 720 29.44 0.41 -48.32
CA ARG A 720 29.24 -0.54 -49.47
C ARG A 720 28.66 -1.97 -49.25
N SER A 721 28.09 -2.69 -50.23
CA SER A 721 27.36 -2.33 -51.47
C SER A 721 26.68 -3.57 -52.08
N THR A 722 25.54 -3.37 -52.76
CA THR A 722 24.93 -4.14 -53.90
C THR A 722 25.75 -5.31 -54.49
N THR A 723 25.18 -6.47 -54.87
CA THR A 723 24.02 -6.69 -55.80
C THR A 723 23.30 -8.03 -55.51
N GLU A 724 21.96 -8.05 -55.39
CA GLU A 724 20.96 -8.47 -56.41
C GLU A 724 20.88 -9.96 -56.84
N ASN A 725 19.64 -10.47 -56.91
CA ASN A 725 19.06 -11.46 -57.86
C ASN A 725 19.83 -12.78 -58.14
N SER A 726 19.28 -14.00 -58.07
CA SER A 726 17.91 -14.47 -58.28
C SER A 726 17.83 -16.00 -58.07
N SER A 727 16.68 -16.48 -57.61
CA SER A 727 16.20 -17.88 -57.59
C SER A 727 15.91 -18.41 -59.03
N PRO A 728 15.27 -19.59 -59.29
CA PRO A 728 14.68 -20.60 -58.37
C PRO A 728 14.85 -22.09 -58.84
N VAL A 729 14.02 -22.98 -58.24
CA VAL A 729 13.48 -24.26 -58.79
C VAL A 729 14.28 -25.57 -58.60
N ALA A 730 13.73 -26.42 -57.70
CA ALA A 730 13.60 -27.90 -57.77
C ALA A 730 14.86 -28.81 -57.78
N SER A 731 14.78 -30.10 -57.37
CA SER A 731 13.84 -30.78 -56.44
C SER A 731 14.33 -32.19 -56.08
N THR A 732 13.79 -32.74 -54.99
CA THR A 732 13.50 -34.18 -54.73
C THR A 732 14.63 -35.22 -54.71
N SER A 733 14.51 -36.13 -53.72
CA SER A 733 15.14 -37.47 -53.59
C SER A 733 16.67 -37.53 -53.40
N GLY A 734 17.19 -38.47 -52.61
CA GLY A 734 16.48 -39.40 -51.71
C GLY A 734 17.32 -40.62 -51.31
N GLY A 735 17.24 -41.01 -50.04
CA GLY A 735 18.00 -42.13 -49.46
C GLY A 735 19.49 -41.84 -49.25
N ASP A 736 20.20 -42.57 -48.39
CA ASP A 736 19.68 -43.43 -47.32
C ASP A 736 20.75 -43.67 -46.23
N GLN A 737 20.40 -44.51 -45.25
CA GLN A 737 21.25 -45.19 -44.25
C GLN A 737 22.65 -45.60 -44.78
N ALA A 738 23.68 -45.86 -43.96
CA ALA A 738 24.05 -45.55 -42.56
C ALA A 738 25.45 -46.20 -42.33
N ASP A 739 26.23 -45.76 -41.35
CA ASP A 739 27.03 -46.61 -40.41
C ASP A 739 28.16 -45.83 -39.69
N SER A 740 28.75 -46.47 -38.69
CA SER A 740 29.92 -46.05 -37.88
C SER A 740 30.76 -47.32 -37.58
N PRO A 741 31.77 -47.37 -36.66
CA PRO A 741 32.55 -46.32 -35.97
C PRO A 741 34.09 -46.58 -35.90
N LEU A 742 34.89 -45.52 -35.61
CA LEU A 742 36.21 -45.54 -34.90
C LEU A 742 37.42 -46.28 -35.58
N PRO A 743 38.69 -46.18 -35.07
CA PRO A 743 39.27 -45.34 -34.00
C PRO A 743 40.46 -44.41 -34.44
N GLN A 744 41.13 -43.78 -33.46
CA GLN A 744 42.26 -42.80 -33.56
C GLN A 744 43.67 -43.48 -33.47
N PRO A 745 44.84 -42.82 -33.21
CA PRO A 745 45.30 -41.39 -33.23
C PRO A 745 46.70 -41.26 -33.95
N PRO A 746 47.76 -40.50 -33.53
CA PRO A 746 47.92 -39.13 -32.96
C PRO A 746 48.91 -38.20 -33.74
N SER A 747 48.82 -36.86 -33.58
CA SER A 747 49.88 -35.80 -33.68
C SER A 747 49.27 -34.40 -33.96
N SER A 748 49.87 -33.23 -33.66
CA SER A 748 50.93 -32.83 -32.70
C SER A 748 51.03 -31.29 -32.60
N ASP A 749 51.26 -30.74 -31.40
CA ASP A 749 51.93 -29.46 -31.04
C ASP A 749 51.55 -28.07 -31.65
N LYS A 750 51.70 -27.05 -30.78
CA LYS A 750 51.64 -25.57 -30.98
C LYS A 750 50.24 -24.97 -31.18
N GLY A 751 49.95 -23.75 -30.71
CA GLY A 751 50.75 -22.83 -29.87
C GLY A 751 50.21 -21.39 -29.92
N ASP A 752 50.52 -20.59 -28.89
CA ASP A 752 50.51 -19.10 -28.84
C ASP A 752 49.22 -18.37 -29.32
N SER A 753 48.30 -17.93 -28.45
CA SER A 753 48.35 -16.79 -27.49
C SER A 753 47.94 -15.41 -28.06
N LEU A 754 46.72 -14.95 -27.70
CA LEU A 754 46.46 -13.67 -26.99
C LEU A 754 44.98 -13.51 -26.63
#